data_AF-E6ZJF5-F1
#
_entry.id   AF-E6ZJF5-F1
#
_cell.length_a   1.000
_cell.length_b   1.000
_cell.length_c   1.000
_cell.angle_alpha   90.00
_cell.angle_beta   90.00
_cell.angle_gamma   90.00
#
_symmetry.space_group_name_H-M   'P 1'
#
loop_
_entity.id
_entity.type
_entity.pdbx_description
1 polymer ?
#
loop_
_entity_poly.entity_id
_entity_poly.type
_entity_poly.pdbx_seq_one_letter_code
_entity_poly.pdbx_strand_id
1 'polypeptide(L)'
;MGDRLHLPAVASTLLPLALGILTLLPHSLQGKPAEEENAGSSALLQRVKRGWVWNQFFVLEEYTGLEPLYIGKLHSDMDKGDGSIKYILTGEGAGTTFTIDDSTGDIHAIQRLDREVKAQYILRAQARNRLTDRPLEPESEFIVKIQDINDNEPRFLDGPYQASVPEMSKIGTSVIQLTATDADDPTYGNSARVVYSILEGQPYFSVDAKTGVVRVSLADMDRETRENYTVVIQAKDMGGQLGGLAGTTTVNITLSDINDNPPMFDQRLYQMSVPESAPVGSVVGRIWAKDRDIGVNAEMKYSIIDGDGRDTFDISTDPTNLFGIISVKKPLDFETKPSYTLKVEGANIHLDPSLRHRGPFKDVTIVHVSVEDVDEPPLFDSPAYYIELPEDAEIGTVLKTVSARDPDAANNTVRYSIERSTDPEKYFYIEITSGSLMTVRSLDREEIGWHNITVLAMEMNNPTQIASASVAVRILDVNDNPPSLTHYLEAYVCENAKAGQLIQTVTAVDPDEPLGGQHFYYSLAPEAASNPNFTLRDNQDNTAWILTRRGGWSQQDQTVFYLPIFISDGEQPVQTSTSTLTIRVCSCDQEGNVMSCNAEAYSLPASLSRGALIAILACIFVLLVMILLMLSLRTHRKKPYLCDEEENVHENIVRYDDEGGGEEDTEAFDIAAMWNPREAHHHLGKMRQDMLPEIESLSRYVPQACVMGGGSGDSNVHGYVLAKLLEADVDPCAPPYDSLQTYAYEGEGSVAESLSSLQSGTSNTDHEYDYLNDWGPRFKKLAEMYGVLETNSPPMW
;
A
#
# COMPACT_ATOMS: atom_id res chain seq x y z
N MET A 1 -40.37 31.50 -29.18
CA MET A 1 -41.25 32.09 -28.15
C MET A 1 -40.34 32.97 -27.32
N GLY A 2 -40.25 34.27 -27.60
CA GLY A 2 -41.30 35.26 -27.32
C GLY A 2 -40.84 35.97 -26.05
N ASP A 3 -40.00 37.01 -26.11
CA ASP A 3 -40.25 38.34 -26.68
C ASP A 3 -41.36 39.09 -25.93
N ARG A 4 -40.99 40.32 -25.50
CA ARG A 4 -41.80 41.49 -25.13
C ARG A 4 -42.36 41.57 -23.70
N LEU A 5 -42.31 42.68 -22.97
CA LEU A 5 -41.97 44.12 -23.15
C LEU A 5 -43.16 44.95 -22.62
N HIS A 6 -42.80 46.15 -22.15
CA HIS A 6 -43.59 47.39 -22.18
C HIS A 6 -44.69 47.57 -21.13
N LEU A 7 -44.98 48.73 -20.54
CA LEU A 7 -44.63 50.18 -20.66
C LEU A 7 -45.52 50.89 -19.57
N PRO A 8 -45.74 52.23 -19.49
CA PRO A 8 -45.01 53.40 -20.02
C PRO A 8 -44.92 54.61 -19.04
N ALA A 9 -44.31 55.70 -19.56
CA ALA A 9 -44.81 57.10 -19.54
C ALA A 9 -44.43 58.01 -18.34
N VAL A 10 -44.10 59.30 -18.47
CA VAL A 10 -44.25 60.32 -19.53
C VAL A 10 -43.27 61.50 -19.28
N ALA A 11 -43.10 62.33 -20.31
CA ALA A 11 -42.12 63.37 -20.55
C ALA A 11 -42.37 64.78 -19.93
N SER A 12 -41.53 65.74 -20.35
CA SER A 12 -41.66 67.22 -20.39
C SER A 12 -40.92 68.00 -19.28
N THR A 13 -39.73 68.56 -19.57
CA THR A 13 -39.42 69.96 -20.00
C THR A 13 -39.79 71.06 -19.01
N LEU A 14 -38.80 71.84 -18.53
CA LEU A 14 -38.72 73.33 -18.58
C LEU A 14 -37.53 73.87 -17.76
N LEU A 15 -36.63 74.63 -18.40
CA LEU A 15 -35.80 75.71 -17.83
C LEU A 15 -36.72 76.87 -17.33
N PRO A 16 -36.29 77.90 -16.53
CA PRO A 16 -35.01 78.64 -16.67
C PRO A 16 -34.44 79.41 -15.43
N LEU A 17 -33.29 80.08 -15.67
CA LEU A 17 -32.83 81.42 -15.19
C LEU A 17 -32.63 81.79 -13.68
N ALA A 18 -31.36 82.09 -13.38
CA ALA A 18 -30.81 83.43 -13.05
C ALA A 18 -30.86 84.06 -11.62
N LEU A 19 -29.68 84.63 -11.30
CA LEU A 19 -29.37 85.88 -10.58
C LEU A 19 -29.61 86.01 -9.06
N GLY A 20 -28.52 86.31 -8.34
CA GLY A 20 -28.37 87.66 -7.76
C GLY A 20 -28.15 87.82 -6.25
N ILE A 21 -27.10 88.62 -5.95
CA ILE A 21 -26.99 89.62 -4.84
C ILE A 21 -26.60 89.05 -3.46
N LEU A 22 -25.37 89.19 -2.92
CA LEU A 22 -24.53 90.33 -2.48
C LEU A 22 -24.90 90.98 -1.12
N THR A 23 -23.86 91.18 -0.30
CA THR A 23 -23.69 92.09 0.87
C THR A 23 -24.17 91.57 2.24
N LEU A 24 -23.53 91.80 3.41
CA LEU A 24 -22.67 92.86 3.98
C LEU A 24 -21.73 92.23 5.05
N LEU A 25 -20.42 92.54 5.11
CA LEU A 25 -19.72 93.57 5.94
C LEU A 25 -19.93 93.49 7.48
N PRO A 26 -18.86 93.72 8.26
CA PRO A 26 -18.51 95.08 8.77
C PRO A 26 -17.00 95.41 8.53
N HIS A 27 -16.54 96.62 8.16
CA HIS A 27 -16.53 97.94 8.82
C HIS A 27 -15.92 97.92 10.23
N SER A 28 -15.01 98.79 10.67
CA SER A 28 -14.32 99.95 10.09
C SER A 28 -13.50 100.56 11.25
N LEU A 29 -12.35 101.20 10.98
CA LEU A 29 -11.98 102.46 11.63
C LEU A 29 -10.87 103.16 10.83
N GLN A 30 -10.96 104.49 10.85
CA GLN A 30 -10.66 105.44 9.78
C GLN A 30 -9.91 106.62 10.40
N GLY A 31 -8.94 107.23 9.71
CA GLY A 31 -8.40 108.54 10.09
C GLY A 31 -7.11 108.99 9.39
N LYS A 32 -7.25 109.82 8.34
CA LYS A 32 -6.26 110.67 7.64
C LYS A 32 -6.01 112.00 8.42
N PRO A 33 -5.26 113.02 7.92
CA PRO A 33 -3.95 113.11 7.23
C PRO A 33 -3.02 114.22 7.84
N ALA A 34 -1.76 114.32 7.38
CA ALA A 34 -0.94 115.56 7.41
C ALA A 34 0.18 115.40 6.35
N GLU A 35 0.09 116.08 5.22
CA GLU A 35 0.70 117.38 4.88
C GLU A 35 2.16 117.27 4.40
N GLU A 36 2.38 117.79 3.19
CA GLU A 36 3.64 117.88 2.48
C GLU A 36 4.65 118.76 3.25
N GLU A 37 5.88 118.28 3.41
CA GLU A 37 7.03 119.17 3.32
C GLU A 37 8.25 118.43 2.77
N ASN A 38 8.84 119.06 1.76
CA ASN A 38 9.90 118.57 0.90
C ASN A 38 11.25 118.91 1.53
N ALA A 39 12.05 117.91 1.93
CA ALA A 39 13.47 118.10 2.20
C ALA A 39 14.22 116.78 2.01
N GLY A 40 15.14 116.76 1.05
CA GLY A 40 15.90 115.58 0.69
C GLY A 40 16.76 115.03 1.82
N SER A 41 16.77 113.71 1.96
CA SER A 41 17.93 112.98 2.48
C SER A 41 17.98 111.60 1.82
N SER A 42 19.15 111.23 1.30
CA SER A 42 19.44 109.92 0.76
C SER A 42 19.31 108.87 1.87
N ALA A 43 18.23 108.09 1.88
CA ALA A 43 18.12 106.92 2.73
C ALA A 43 19.02 105.81 2.15
N LEU A 44 20.18 105.65 2.79
CA LEU A 44 21.11 104.54 2.60
C LEU A 44 20.36 103.20 2.68
N LEU A 45 20.49 102.39 1.62
CA LEU A 45 20.18 100.96 1.68
C LEU A 45 21.09 100.31 2.72
N GLN A 46 20.56 100.00 3.89
CA GLN A 46 21.28 99.27 4.93
C GLN A 46 21.32 97.79 4.53
N ARG A 47 22.50 97.30 4.10
CA ARG A 47 22.75 95.86 3.94
C ARG A 47 22.55 95.17 5.30
N VAL A 48 21.54 94.32 5.41
CA VAL A 48 21.46 93.33 6.49
C VAL A 48 22.46 92.22 6.15
N LYS A 49 23.34 91.88 7.09
CA LYS A 49 24.28 90.75 6.96
C LYS A 49 23.45 89.48 6.74
N ARG A 50 23.64 88.80 5.61
CA ARG A 50 22.98 87.51 5.36
C ARG A 50 23.47 86.52 6.42
N GLY A 51 22.56 85.81 7.08
CA GLY A 51 22.92 84.62 7.86
C GLY A 51 23.61 83.60 6.97
N TRP A 52 24.47 82.76 7.55
CA TRP A 52 25.20 81.73 6.83
C TRP A 52 24.26 80.89 5.96
N VAL A 53 24.56 80.82 4.66
CA VAL A 53 23.90 79.92 3.72
C VAL A 53 24.79 78.69 3.61
N TRP A 54 24.20 77.52 3.86
CA TRP A 54 24.80 76.23 4.21
C TRP A 54 26.11 75.86 3.48
N ASN A 55 27.19 75.71 4.24
CA ASN A 55 28.43 75.05 3.82
C ASN A 55 28.35 73.59 4.25
N GLN A 56 27.98 72.69 3.35
CA GLN A 56 28.20 71.25 3.58
C GLN A 56 29.68 70.97 3.32
N PHE A 57 30.39 70.43 4.31
CA PHE A 57 31.73 69.91 4.10
C PHE A 57 31.61 68.44 3.72
N PHE A 58 32.35 68.01 2.71
CA PHE A 58 32.43 66.63 2.28
C PHE A 58 33.80 66.08 2.66
N VAL A 59 33.83 64.95 3.36
CA VAL A 59 35.07 64.32 3.83
C VAL A 59 35.01 62.84 3.51
N LEU A 60 36.01 62.31 2.81
CA LEU A 60 36.13 60.88 2.51
C LEU A 60 36.34 60.06 3.79
N GLU A 61 35.80 58.86 3.86
CA GLU A 61 35.90 57.99 5.04
C GLU A 61 37.27 57.33 5.27
N GLU A 62 38.22 57.43 4.34
CA GLU A 62 39.53 56.77 4.45
C GLU A 62 40.58 57.54 5.29
N TYR A 63 40.14 58.28 6.31
CA TYR A 63 41.09 58.94 7.21
C TYR A 63 41.62 57.95 8.27
N THR A 64 42.89 57.57 8.17
CA THR A 64 43.51 56.55 9.05
C THR A 64 43.92 57.05 10.44
N GLY A 65 43.63 58.31 10.80
CA GLY A 65 43.83 58.83 12.18
C GLY A 65 45.27 59.20 12.54
N LEU A 66 46.24 59.07 11.62
CA LEU A 66 47.66 59.28 11.93
C LEU A 66 48.09 60.75 11.96
N GLU A 67 47.44 61.63 11.18
CA GLU A 67 47.73 63.08 11.12
C GLU A 67 46.43 63.87 10.92
N PRO A 68 46.08 64.86 11.79
CA PRO A 68 44.80 65.56 11.70
C PRO A 68 44.44 66.00 10.27
N LEU A 69 43.33 65.48 9.73
CA LEU A 69 42.91 65.76 8.35
C LEU A 69 42.22 67.12 8.31
N TYR A 70 42.76 68.09 7.58
CA TYR A 70 42.12 69.38 7.38
C TYR A 70 40.84 69.22 6.54
N ILE A 71 39.68 69.59 7.10
CA ILE A 71 38.37 69.45 6.45
C ILE A 71 37.79 70.80 5.97
N GLY A 72 38.32 71.91 6.48
CA GLY A 72 37.85 73.24 6.14
C GLY A 72 38.31 74.30 7.13
N LYS A 73 37.95 75.55 6.87
CA LYS A 73 38.32 76.67 7.74
C LYS A 73 37.12 77.58 7.95
N LEU A 74 36.90 77.96 9.20
CA LEU A 74 35.98 79.02 9.56
C LEU A 74 36.75 80.34 9.59
N HIS A 75 36.16 81.37 9.00
CA HIS A 75 36.74 82.70 9.02
C HIS A 75 35.65 83.74 9.24
N SER A 76 35.89 84.71 10.13
CA SER A 76 35.03 85.87 10.33
C SER A 76 35.62 87.07 9.60
N ASP A 77 34.78 87.84 8.91
CA ASP A 77 35.15 89.12 8.30
C ASP A 77 35.54 90.21 9.32
N MET A 78 35.31 89.96 10.62
CA MET A 78 35.81 90.81 11.70
C MET A 78 37.27 90.50 12.09
N ASP A 79 37.84 89.40 11.59
CA ASP A 79 39.20 88.99 11.88
C ASP A 79 40.21 89.85 11.12
N LYS A 80 40.94 90.68 11.85
CA LYS A 80 41.97 91.58 11.28
C LYS A 80 43.35 90.92 11.20
N GLY A 81 43.46 89.63 11.54
CA GLY A 81 44.73 88.92 11.64
C GLY A 81 45.59 89.36 12.84
N ASP A 82 45.01 90.06 13.80
CA ASP A 82 45.66 90.54 15.03
C ASP A 82 45.51 89.56 16.21
N GLY A 83 44.91 88.39 15.98
CA GLY A 83 44.64 87.37 16.99
C GLY A 83 43.52 87.75 17.99
N SER A 84 42.75 88.80 17.70
CA SER A 84 41.67 89.27 18.59
C SER A 84 40.43 88.36 18.61
N ILE A 85 40.34 87.41 17.68
CA ILE A 85 39.22 86.47 17.55
C ILE A 85 39.63 85.08 18.04
N LYS A 86 38.65 84.39 18.62
CA LYS A 86 38.70 82.99 19.02
C LYS A 86 37.57 82.22 18.35
N TYR A 87 37.90 81.17 17.61
CA TYR A 87 36.92 80.28 16.98
C TYR A 87 36.59 79.10 17.91
N ILE A 88 35.31 78.75 17.99
CA ILE A 88 34.80 77.67 18.83
C ILE A 88 33.92 76.76 17.99
N LEU A 89 34.12 75.44 18.15
CA LEU A 89 33.33 74.38 17.54
C LEU A 89 32.57 73.62 18.63
N THR A 90 31.27 73.43 18.42
CA THR A 90 30.33 72.71 19.28
C THR A 90 29.47 71.77 18.42
N GLY A 91 28.71 70.87 19.03
CA GLY A 91 27.85 69.92 18.30
C GLY A 91 28.38 68.49 18.30
N GLU A 92 27.93 67.70 17.33
CA GLU A 92 28.18 66.25 17.30
C GLU A 92 29.64 65.93 16.92
N GLY A 93 30.38 65.32 17.84
CA GLY A 93 31.79 64.96 17.60
C GLY A 93 32.78 66.12 17.77
N ALA A 94 32.33 67.31 18.18
CA ALA A 94 33.22 68.43 18.47
C ALA A 94 34.13 68.11 19.69
N GLY A 95 35.44 68.26 19.51
CA GLY A 95 36.47 67.95 20.51
C GLY A 95 36.87 66.47 20.59
N THR A 96 36.11 65.55 19.98
CA THR A 96 36.44 64.11 19.95
C THR A 96 36.80 63.63 18.55
N THR A 97 35.99 63.99 17.56
CA THR A 97 36.10 63.56 16.16
C THR A 97 36.59 64.71 15.28
N PHE A 98 36.11 65.93 15.55
CA PHE A 98 36.51 67.16 14.88
C PHE A 98 37.05 68.19 15.87
N THR A 99 38.15 68.85 15.53
CA THR A 99 38.73 69.94 16.31
C THR A 99 38.85 71.19 15.46
N ILE A 100 38.86 72.36 16.09
CA ILE A 100 39.13 73.64 15.43
C ILE A 100 40.33 74.30 16.10
N ASP A 101 41.25 74.83 15.31
CA ASP A 101 42.27 75.73 15.81
C ASP A 101 41.61 77.06 16.18
N ASP A 102 41.73 77.43 17.45
CA ASP A 102 41.04 78.61 17.99
C ASP A 102 41.55 79.93 17.42
N SER A 103 42.73 79.94 16.80
CA SER A 103 43.44 81.10 16.27
C SER A 103 43.35 81.21 14.76
N THR A 104 43.45 80.09 14.04
CA THR A 104 43.39 80.08 12.57
C THR A 104 42.00 79.78 12.03
N GLY A 105 41.13 79.16 12.83
CA GLY A 105 39.81 78.69 12.42
C GLY A 105 39.85 77.40 11.59
N ASP A 106 41.01 76.75 11.47
CA ASP A 106 41.17 75.51 10.69
C ASP A 106 40.55 74.33 11.42
N ILE A 107 39.66 73.62 10.75
CA ILE A 107 38.91 72.48 11.27
C ILE A 107 39.59 71.20 10.79
N HIS A 108 39.89 70.30 11.72
CA HIS A 108 40.52 69.02 11.45
C HIS A 108 39.69 67.85 11.95
N ALA A 109 39.66 66.75 11.21
CA ALA A 109 39.22 65.45 11.71
C ALA A 109 40.40 64.76 12.42
N ILE A 110 40.17 64.32 13.65
CA ILE A 110 41.19 63.71 14.53
C ILE A 110 40.94 62.23 14.84
N GLN A 111 39.81 61.69 14.36
CA GLN A 111 39.48 60.27 14.44
C GLN A 111 39.14 59.74 13.06
N ARG A 112 39.32 58.43 12.87
CA ARG A 112 38.86 57.73 11.67
C ARG A 112 37.35 57.91 11.50
N LEU A 113 36.97 58.24 10.28
CA LEU A 113 35.58 58.40 9.87
C LEU A 113 35.16 57.11 9.15
N ASP A 114 33.88 56.76 9.26
CA ASP A 114 33.28 55.55 8.71
C ASP A 114 31.81 55.90 8.49
N ARG A 115 31.37 55.90 7.24
CA ARG A 115 30.04 56.33 6.83
C ARG A 115 29.00 55.30 7.26
N GLU A 116 29.31 54.01 7.20
CA GLU A 116 28.45 52.90 7.61
C GLU A 116 28.13 52.99 9.11
N VAL A 117 29.06 53.51 9.89
CA VAL A 117 28.82 53.86 11.30
C VAL A 117 28.04 55.18 11.43
N LYS A 118 28.47 56.25 10.74
CA LYS A 118 27.80 57.55 10.80
C LYS A 118 28.04 58.42 9.55
N ALA A 119 27.02 58.50 8.71
CA ALA A 119 27.07 59.22 7.42
C ALA A 119 27.16 60.76 7.48
N GLN A 120 26.74 61.39 8.59
CA GLN A 120 26.82 62.85 8.72
C GLN A 120 26.92 63.32 10.17
N TYR A 121 27.56 64.47 10.35
CA TYR A 121 27.71 65.16 11.63
C TYR A 121 27.16 66.58 11.52
N ILE A 122 26.36 66.97 12.50
CA ILE A 122 25.83 68.33 12.61
C ILE A 122 26.68 69.09 13.63
N LEU A 123 27.45 70.06 13.14
CA LEU A 123 28.36 70.88 13.92
C LEU A 123 27.90 72.33 13.95
N ARG A 124 28.32 73.04 14.99
CA ARG A 124 28.02 74.44 15.22
C ARG A 124 29.31 75.20 15.46
N ALA A 125 29.45 76.36 14.85
CA ALA A 125 30.63 77.18 15.03
C ALA A 125 30.28 78.62 15.37
N GLN A 126 31.13 79.25 16.18
CA GLN A 126 30.97 80.63 16.61
C GLN A 126 32.34 81.34 16.73
N ALA A 127 32.41 82.58 16.24
CA ALA A 127 33.54 83.46 16.46
C ALA A 127 33.28 84.37 17.67
N ARG A 128 34.21 84.38 18.63
CA ARG A 128 34.15 85.19 19.86
C ARG A 128 35.35 86.10 19.97
N ASN A 129 35.20 87.19 20.70
CA ASN A 129 36.33 88.05 21.04
C ASN A 129 37.22 87.36 22.07
N ARG A 130 38.51 87.20 21.79
CA ARG A 130 39.45 86.42 22.62
C ARG A 130 39.62 86.95 24.04
N LEU A 131 39.48 88.27 24.24
CA LEU A 131 39.68 88.92 25.55
C LEU A 131 38.40 89.01 26.38
N THR A 132 37.24 89.20 25.73
CA THR A 132 35.96 89.44 26.42
C THR A 132 35.00 88.26 26.36
N ASP A 133 35.34 87.23 25.60
CA ASP A 133 34.51 86.05 25.26
C ASP A 133 33.11 86.39 24.73
N ARG A 134 32.91 87.63 24.26
CA ARG A 134 31.65 88.05 23.67
C ARG A 134 31.53 87.49 22.26
N PRO A 135 30.35 86.95 21.87
CA PRO A 135 30.12 86.50 20.51
C PRO A 135 30.21 87.70 19.56
N LEU A 136 31.10 87.60 18.58
CA LEU A 136 31.28 88.60 17.53
C LEU A 136 30.35 88.27 16.34
N GLU A 137 30.13 86.98 16.11
CA GLU A 137 29.22 86.45 15.11
C GLU A 137 28.15 85.55 15.77
N PRO A 138 26.95 85.42 15.17
CA PRO A 138 25.99 84.42 15.59
C PRO A 138 26.55 83.00 15.43
N GLU A 139 26.08 82.06 16.25
CA GLU A 139 26.38 80.64 16.07
C GLU A 139 25.77 80.16 14.75
N SER A 140 26.56 79.43 13.95
CA SER A 140 26.13 78.86 12.68
C SER A 140 26.21 77.34 12.72
N GLU A 141 25.14 76.69 12.26
CA GLU A 141 25.13 75.24 12.05
C GLU A 141 25.64 74.91 10.65
N PHE A 142 26.42 73.83 10.54
CA PHE A 142 26.88 73.28 9.29
C PHE A 142 26.96 71.75 9.38
N ILE A 143 26.90 71.09 8.22
CA ILE A 143 26.86 69.62 8.15
C ILE A 143 28.18 69.15 7.54
N VAL A 144 28.82 68.21 8.21
CA VAL A 144 29.92 67.43 7.63
C VAL A 144 29.33 66.11 7.14
N LYS A 145 29.26 65.93 5.82
CA LYS A 145 28.83 64.69 5.19
C LYS A 145 30.05 63.84 4.90
N ILE A 146 29.98 62.57 5.31
CA ILE A 146 31.01 61.60 5.02
C ILE A 146 30.74 61.05 3.62
N GLN A 147 31.73 61.12 2.74
CA GLN A 147 31.67 60.56 1.40
C GLN A 147 32.09 59.10 1.45
N ASP A 148 31.23 58.29 0.83
CA ASP A 148 31.35 56.85 0.67
C ASP A 148 32.56 56.46 -0.20
N ILE A 149 33.20 55.37 0.18
CA ILE A 149 34.21 54.63 -0.54
C ILE A 149 33.75 53.17 -0.52
N ASN A 150 33.98 52.47 -1.62
CA ASN A 150 33.55 51.08 -1.75
C ASN A 150 34.44 50.13 -0.94
N ASP A 151 34.29 50.11 0.38
CA ASP A 151 35.09 49.32 1.32
C ASP A 151 34.32 48.13 1.93
N ASN A 152 33.02 47.99 1.62
CA ASN A 152 32.24 46.81 1.96
C ASN A 152 31.93 45.96 0.72
N GLU A 153 32.08 44.65 0.85
CA GLU A 153 31.67 43.73 -0.20
C GLU A 153 30.19 43.31 -0.04
N PRO A 154 29.49 42.97 -1.14
CA PRO A 154 28.12 42.46 -1.06
C PRO A 154 28.05 41.18 -0.23
N ARG A 155 27.09 41.09 0.69
CA ARG A 155 26.88 39.91 1.54
C ARG A 155 25.51 39.28 1.31
N PHE A 156 25.50 37.95 1.21
CA PHE A 156 24.26 37.16 1.18
C PHE A 156 23.77 36.90 2.61
N LEU A 157 22.45 36.94 2.81
CA LEU A 157 21.85 36.85 4.15
C LEU A 157 21.86 35.43 4.74
N ASP A 158 21.52 34.41 3.94
CA ASP A 158 21.17 33.06 4.44
C ASP A 158 21.95 31.90 3.76
N GLY A 159 23.17 32.14 3.27
CA GLY A 159 23.97 31.10 2.59
C GLY A 159 24.54 30.02 3.54
N PRO A 160 24.65 28.74 3.13
CA PRO A 160 24.33 28.18 1.80
C PRO A 160 22.84 27.91 1.59
N TYR A 161 22.35 28.14 0.37
CA TYR A 161 20.95 27.99 0.01
C TYR A 161 20.64 26.58 -0.49
N GLN A 162 19.41 26.13 -0.24
CA GLN A 162 18.87 24.89 -0.80
C GLN A 162 17.62 25.20 -1.62
N ALA A 163 17.49 24.59 -2.78
CA ALA A 163 16.32 24.70 -3.64
C ALA A 163 16.00 23.36 -4.29
N SER A 164 14.76 23.18 -4.70
CA SER A 164 14.35 22.03 -5.50
C SER A 164 13.57 22.49 -6.72
N VAL A 165 13.79 21.81 -7.84
CA VAL A 165 13.10 22.07 -9.11
C VAL A 165 12.74 20.72 -9.74
N PRO A 166 11.54 20.56 -10.31
CA PRO A 166 11.20 19.34 -11.03
C PRO A 166 12.16 19.11 -12.19
N GLU A 167 12.53 17.86 -12.44
CA GLU A 167 13.27 17.51 -13.64
C GLU A 167 12.48 17.81 -14.92
N MET A 168 13.15 17.77 -16.08
CA MET A 168 12.58 18.17 -17.37
C MET A 168 11.92 19.56 -17.38
N SER A 169 12.23 20.41 -16.39
CA SER A 169 11.66 21.75 -16.28
C SER A 169 11.98 22.57 -17.53
N LYS A 170 11.00 23.33 -18.00
CA LYS A 170 11.17 24.17 -19.19
C LYS A 170 12.23 25.25 -18.93
N ILE A 171 12.97 25.60 -19.96
CA ILE A 171 13.91 26.73 -19.93
C ILE A 171 13.18 27.99 -19.45
N GLY A 172 13.78 28.70 -18.49
CA GLY A 172 13.24 29.90 -17.86
C GLY A 172 12.46 29.65 -16.57
N THR A 173 12.23 28.39 -16.16
CA THR A 173 11.60 28.05 -14.87
C THR A 173 12.41 28.64 -13.72
N SER A 174 11.73 29.34 -12.81
CA SER A 174 12.36 29.98 -11.65
C SER A 174 12.66 28.93 -10.58
N VAL A 175 13.89 28.90 -10.07
CA VAL A 175 14.33 27.96 -9.03
C VAL A 175 14.33 28.61 -7.65
N ILE A 176 15.08 29.72 -7.52
CA ILE A 176 15.20 30.48 -6.27
C ILE A 176 15.55 31.93 -6.59
N GLN A 177 15.15 32.86 -5.72
CA GLN A 177 15.60 34.25 -5.78
C GLN A 177 16.57 34.53 -4.65
N LEU A 178 17.77 34.99 -4.99
CA LEU A 178 18.81 35.35 -4.04
C LEU A 178 18.84 36.86 -3.83
N THR A 179 19.17 37.26 -2.61
CA THR A 179 19.39 38.67 -2.26
C THR A 179 20.73 38.81 -1.56
N ALA A 180 21.58 39.65 -2.13
CA ALA A 180 22.78 40.16 -1.49
C ALA A 180 22.58 41.65 -1.19
N THR A 181 23.10 42.07 -0.03
CA THR A 181 23.05 43.46 0.44
C THR A 181 24.46 43.98 0.58
N ASP A 182 24.66 45.21 0.13
CA ASP A 182 25.90 45.94 0.29
C ASP A 182 25.66 47.08 1.29
N ALA A 183 26.66 47.38 2.13
CA ALA A 183 26.54 48.38 3.18
C ALA A 183 26.80 49.80 2.67
N ASP A 184 27.50 49.94 1.54
CA ASP A 184 27.94 51.21 0.97
C ASP A 184 26.76 52.06 0.45
N ASP A 185 27.02 53.29 -0.01
CA ASP A 185 25.97 54.17 -0.52
C ASP A 185 25.53 53.77 -1.94
N PRO A 186 24.25 53.47 -2.19
CA PRO A 186 23.76 53.18 -3.55
C PRO A 186 23.72 54.41 -4.46
N THR A 187 23.79 55.63 -3.91
CA THR A 187 23.71 56.88 -4.66
C THR A 187 25.08 57.44 -5.05
N TYR A 188 26.15 56.97 -4.43
CA TYR A 188 27.52 57.41 -4.70
C TYR A 188 28.24 56.36 -5.55
N GLY A 189 28.75 56.74 -6.73
CA GLY A 189 29.65 55.90 -7.54
C GLY A 189 29.09 54.56 -8.09
N ASN A 190 27.84 54.19 -7.80
CA ASN A 190 27.32 52.82 -7.89
C ASN A 190 27.95 51.85 -6.87
N SER A 191 28.58 52.32 -5.79
CA SER A 191 29.28 51.48 -4.80
C SER A 191 28.39 50.30 -4.37
N ALA A 192 27.21 50.56 -3.79
CA ALA A 192 26.30 49.49 -3.36
C ALA A 192 25.46 48.83 -4.48
N ARG A 193 25.73 49.09 -5.77
CA ARG A 193 24.95 48.50 -6.86
C ARG A 193 25.44 47.09 -7.19
N VAL A 194 24.74 46.11 -6.65
CA VAL A 194 25.05 44.68 -6.85
C VAL A 194 24.60 44.17 -8.23
N VAL A 195 25.47 43.37 -8.86
CA VAL A 195 25.20 42.58 -10.06
C VAL A 195 25.52 41.10 -9.78
N TYR A 196 24.56 40.23 -10.10
CA TYR A 196 24.69 38.79 -9.90
C TYR A 196 25.29 38.10 -11.12
N SER A 197 26.14 37.12 -10.90
CA SER A 197 26.72 36.26 -11.93
C SER A 197 26.90 34.82 -11.41
N ILE A 198 27.00 33.86 -12.33
CA ILE A 198 27.29 32.45 -12.00
C ILE A 198 28.78 32.21 -12.23
N LEU A 199 29.46 31.71 -11.20
CA LEU A 199 30.85 31.22 -11.29
C LEU A 199 30.90 29.74 -11.66
N GLU A 200 29.98 28.94 -11.10
CA GLU A 200 29.87 27.50 -11.34
C GLU A 200 28.39 27.10 -11.43
N GLY A 201 28.02 26.20 -12.35
CA GLY A 201 26.64 25.75 -12.57
C GLY A 201 26.11 25.97 -13.99
N GLN A 202 26.88 26.63 -14.86
CA GLN A 202 26.64 26.65 -16.31
C GLN A 202 26.94 25.26 -16.91
N PRO A 203 26.23 24.84 -17.99
CA PRO A 203 25.17 25.56 -18.72
C PRO A 203 23.75 25.37 -18.17
N TYR A 204 23.58 24.63 -17.06
CA TYR A 204 22.26 24.18 -16.58
C TYR A 204 21.40 25.30 -15.99
N PHE A 205 22.02 26.29 -15.34
CA PHE A 205 21.32 27.39 -14.70
C PHE A 205 21.78 28.75 -15.23
N SER A 206 20.91 29.74 -15.15
CA SER A 206 21.20 31.15 -15.42
C SER A 206 20.76 31.98 -14.22
N VAL A 207 21.38 33.14 -14.00
CA VAL A 207 20.97 34.09 -12.97
C VAL A 207 20.65 35.41 -13.62
N ASP A 208 19.52 36.02 -13.25
CA ASP A 208 19.22 37.37 -13.66
C ASP A 208 20.12 38.35 -12.91
N ALA A 209 20.93 39.08 -13.68
CA ALA A 209 21.98 39.95 -13.18
C ALA A 209 21.51 41.07 -12.23
N LYS A 210 20.22 41.45 -12.26
CA LYS A 210 19.68 42.55 -11.45
C LYS A 210 18.82 42.05 -10.29
N THR A 211 18.07 40.98 -10.51
CA THR A 211 17.07 40.49 -9.55
C THR A 211 17.55 39.33 -8.70
N GLY A 212 18.67 38.68 -9.08
CA GLY A 212 19.19 37.52 -8.37
C GLY A 212 18.36 36.24 -8.55
N VAL A 213 17.41 36.23 -9.48
CA VAL A 213 16.58 35.05 -9.77
C VAL A 213 17.37 34.03 -10.57
N VAL A 214 17.56 32.85 -10.00
CA VAL A 214 18.16 31.70 -10.67
C VAL A 214 17.08 30.95 -11.45
N ARG A 215 17.35 30.67 -12.73
CA ARG A 215 16.43 29.99 -13.65
C ARG A 215 17.09 28.81 -14.32
N VAL A 216 16.29 27.82 -14.69
CA VAL A 216 16.70 26.72 -15.58
C VAL A 216 17.10 27.30 -16.95
N SER A 217 18.30 26.96 -17.42
CA SER A 217 18.87 27.42 -18.70
C SER A 217 18.97 26.28 -19.72
N LEU A 218 19.08 25.02 -19.25
CA LEU A 218 19.13 23.83 -20.09
C LEU A 218 17.98 22.87 -19.71
N ALA A 219 17.33 22.28 -20.72
CA ALA A 219 16.11 21.49 -20.54
C ALA A 219 16.33 19.97 -20.37
N ASP A 220 17.57 19.49 -20.47
CA ASP A 220 17.95 18.07 -20.41
C ASP A 220 18.34 17.62 -18.99
N MET A 221 17.89 18.37 -17.99
CA MET A 221 18.08 18.03 -16.58
C MET A 221 17.18 16.86 -16.21
N ASP A 222 17.81 15.77 -15.83
CA ASP A 222 17.25 14.43 -15.64
C ASP A 222 17.81 13.85 -14.35
N ARG A 223 16.93 13.51 -13.40
CA ARG A 223 17.30 13.07 -12.04
C ARG A 223 18.00 11.71 -12.09
N GLU A 224 17.55 10.81 -12.96
CA GLU A 224 18.10 9.47 -13.17
C GLU A 224 19.54 9.50 -13.68
N THR A 225 19.92 10.60 -14.36
CA THR A 225 21.30 10.87 -14.78
C THR A 225 22.08 11.63 -13.71
N ARG A 226 21.50 12.71 -13.15
CA ARG A 226 22.14 13.54 -12.13
C ARG A 226 21.08 14.27 -11.28
N GLU A 227 20.94 13.83 -10.03
CA GLU A 227 19.99 14.41 -9.07
C GLU A 227 20.41 15.78 -8.51
N ASN A 228 21.71 15.96 -8.25
CA ASN A 228 22.22 17.09 -7.47
C ASN A 228 23.11 18.03 -8.28
N TYR A 229 22.79 19.32 -8.20
CA TYR A 229 23.54 20.39 -8.83
C TYR A 229 23.99 21.41 -7.79
N THR A 230 25.23 21.87 -7.92
CA THR A 230 25.78 22.94 -7.09
C THR A 230 26.02 24.14 -7.99
N VAL A 231 25.46 25.28 -7.59
CA VAL A 231 25.59 26.55 -8.31
C VAL A 231 26.28 27.55 -7.39
N VAL A 232 27.41 28.10 -7.83
CA VAL A 232 28.12 29.15 -7.10
C VAL A 232 27.75 30.49 -7.72
N ILE A 233 27.10 31.33 -6.93
CA ILE A 233 26.63 32.65 -7.32
C ILE A 233 27.58 33.70 -6.73
N GLN A 234 27.97 34.65 -7.57
CA GLN A 234 28.70 35.83 -7.16
C GLN A 234 27.78 37.04 -7.20
N ALA A 235 27.84 37.85 -6.16
CA ALA A 235 27.30 39.20 -6.10
C ALA A 235 28.48 40.17 -6.13
N LYS A 236 28.56 40.99 -7.17
CA LYS A 236 29.63 41.97 -7.35
C LYS A 236 29.09 43.38 -7.33
N ASP A 237 29.68 44.25 -6.53
CA ASP A 237 29.31 45.64 -6.38
C ASP A 237 29.75 46.50 -7.60
N MET A 238 29.65 47.83 -7.51
CA MET A 238 30.05 48.75 -8.59
C MET A 238 29.42 48.43 -9.95
N GLY A 239 28.20 47.88 -9.95
CA GLY A 239 27.53 47.45 -11.17
C GLY A 239 28.27 46.33 -11.93
N GLY A 240 29.12 45.55 -11.25
CA GLY A 240 29.90 44.45 -11.81
C GLY A 240 31.20 44.87 -12.50
N GLN A 241 31.64 46.13 -12.38
CA GLN A 241 32.80 46.67 -13.07
C GLN A 241 34.15 46.12 -12.55
N LEU A 242 35.24 46.35 -13.30
CA LEU A 242 36.60 46.05 -12.84
C LEU A 242 36.97 47.00 -11.69
N GLY A 243 37.30 46.44 -10.53
CA GLY A 243 37.56 47.20 -9.29
C GLY A 243 36.55 46.95 -8.17
N GLY A 244 35.36 46.45 -8.50
CA GLY A 244 34.35 46.13 -7.48
C GLY A 244 34.66 44.89 -6.62
N LEU A 245 34.23 44.91 -5.36
CA LEU A 245 34.32 43.80 -4.42
C LEU A 245 33.20 42.78 -4.68
N ALA A 246 33.40 41.54 -4.25
CA ALA A 246 32.54 40.44 -4.61
C ALA A 246 32.34 39.42 -3.49
N GLY A 247 31.10 39.24 -3.06
CA GLY A 247 30.68 38.13 -2.22
C GLY A 247 30.28 36.92 -3.06
N THR A 248 30.43 35.72 -2.51
CA THR A 248 29.96 34.48 -3.15
C THR A 248 29.09 33.66 -2.20
N THR A 249 28.16 32.89 -2.79
CA THR A 249 27.33 31.93 -2.05
C THR A 249 27.07 30.70 -2.89
N THR A 250 26.77 29.59 -2.23
CA THR A 250 26.47 28.31 -2.88
C THR A 250 24.99 28.00 -2.77
N VAL A 251 24.39 27.58 -3.89
CA VAL A 251 23.03 27.05 -3.97
C VAL A 251 23.11 25.57 -4.32
N ASN A 252 22.63 24.70 -3.44
CA ASN A 252 22.46 23.29 -3.71
C ASN A 252 21.05 23.05 -4.24
N ILE A 253 20.96 22.62 -5.49
CA ILE A 253 19.70 22.40 -6.20
C ILE A 253 19.51 20.90 -6.36
N THR A 254 18.39 20.38 -5.83
CA THR A 254 17.99 18.98 -5.98
C THR A 254 16.85 18.85 -6.98
N LEU A 255 16.97 17.93 -7.92
CA LEU A 255 15.87 17.64 -8.85
C LEU A 255 14.78 16.86 -8.13
N SER A 256 13.53 17.34 -8.19
CA SER A 256 12.38 16.53 -7.75
C SER A 256 11.91 15.64 -8.88
N ASP A 257 11.65 14.39 -8.52
CA ASP A 257 11.28 13.29 -9.41
C ASP A 257 9.93 13.51 -10.11
N ILE A 258 9.87 13.16 -11.37
CA ILE A 258 8.67 13.10 -12.20
C ILE A 258 8.57 11.67 -12.74
N ASN A 259 7.36 11.11 -12.75
CA ASN A 259 7.15 9.78 -13.31
C ASN A 259 7.30 9.79 -14.85
N ASP A 260 8.52 9.61 -15.35
CA ASP A 260 8.84 9.60 -16.77
C ASP A 260 9.51 8.30 -17.23
N ASN A 261 9.92 7.41 -16.31
CA ASN A 261 10.40 6.07 -16.63
C ASN A 261 9.30 5.03 -16.36
N PRO A 262 9.02 4.14 -17.31
CA PRO A 262 8.11 3.03 -17.05
C PRO A 262 8.83 1.87 -16.33
N PRO A 263 8.10 1.04 -15.58
CA PRO A 263 8.64 -0.17 -15.00
C PRO A 263 9.05 -1.11 -16.12
N MET A 264 10.25 -1.67 -16.06
CA MET A 264 10.74 -2.61 -17.07
C MET A 264 11.01 -3.98 -16.45
N PHE A 265 10.46 -5.04 -17.04
CA PHE A 265 10.78 -6.40 -16.60
C PHE A 265 12.21 -6.77 -17.01
N ASP A 266 12.94 -7.42 -16.09
CA ASP A 266 14.30 -7.91 -16.38
C ASP A 266 14.29 -9.01 -17.46
N GLN A 267 13.21 -9.79 -17.53
CA GLN A 267 13.05 -10.87 -18.48
C GLN A 267 11.77 -10.70 -19.31
N ARG A 268 11.87 -10.97 -20.61
CA ARG A 268 10.70 -11.03 -21.51
C ARG A 268 9.87 -12.30 -21.34
N LEU A 269 10.50 -13.32 -20.77
CA LEU A 269 9.93 -14.64 -20.54
C LEU A 269 10.42 -15.14 -19.19
N TYR A 270 9.51 -15.30 -18.23
CA TYR A 270 9.75 -16.00 -16.98
C TYR A 270 9.28 -17.44 -17.11
N GLN A 271 10.09 -18.39 -16.65
CA GLN A 271 9.74 -19.80 -16.57
C GLN A 271 9.70 -20.20 -15.11
N MET A 272 8.59 -20.82 -14.71
CA MET A 272 8.37 -21.30 -13.35
C MET A 272 7.65 -22.64 -13.39
N SER A 273 7.81 -23.41 -12.33
CA SER A 273 7.16 -24.70 -12.19
C SER A 273 6.40 -24.79 -10.88
N VAL A 274 5.33 -25.58 -10.87
CA VAL A 274 4.50 -25.82 -9.69
C VAL A 274 3.98 -27.25 -9.73
N PRO A 275 4.07 -28.02 -8.64
CA PRO A 275 3.47 -29.35 -8.59
C PRO A 275 1.95 -29.26 -8.67
N GLU A 276 1.30 -30.21 -9.33
CA GLU A 276 -0.17 -30.21 -9.43
C GLU A 276 -0.87 -30.36 -8.09
N SER A 277 -0.23 -31.06 -7.15
CA SER A 277 -0.65 -31.22 -5.76
C SER A 277 -0.58 -29.93 -4.94
N ALA A 278 -0.09 -28.82 -5.50
CA ALA A 278 -0.04 -27.54 -4.82
C ALA A 278 -1.45 -27.03 -4.46
N PRO A 279 -1.75 -26.77 -3.17
CA PRO A 279 -3.06 -26.28 -2.78
C PRO A 279 -3.32 -24.87 -3.32
N VAL A 280 -4.61 -24.53 -3.48
CA VAL A 280 -5.03 -23.17 -3.84
C VAL A 280 -4.45 -22.16 -2.85
N GLY A 281 -3.87 -21.08 -3.38
CA GLY A 281 -3.14 -20.06 -2.62
C GLY A 281 -1.63 -20.26 -2.59
N SER A 282 -1.11 -21.42 -3.02
CA SER A 282 0.33 -21.67 -3.09
C SER A 282 1.04 -20.70 -4.02
N VAL A 283 2.23 -20.24 -3.62
CA VAL A 283 3.07 -19.35 -4.43
C VAL A 283 3.79 -20.17 -5.49
N VAL A 284 3.58 -19.82 -6.76
CA VAL A 284 4.25 -20.42 -7.92
C VAL A 284 5.63 -19.77 -8.10
N GLY A 285 5.68 -18.45 -8.01
CA GLY A 285 6.89 -17.70 -8.27
C GLY A 285 6.71 -16.21 -8.07
N ARG A 286 7.82 -15.49 -8.22
CA ARG A 286 7.87 -14.03 -8.12
C ARG A 286 8.47 -13.47 -9.40
N ILE A 287 7.86 -12.39 -9.87
CA ILE A 287 8.40 -11.57 -10.96
C ILE A 287 8.62 -10.16 -10.42
N TRP A 288 9.52 -9.41 -11.07
CA TRP A 288 9.73 -8.02 -10.73
C TRP A 288 10.05 -7.23 -11.98
N ALA A 289 9.57 -5.99 -12.00
CA ALA A 289 9.99 -4.97 -12.92
C ALA A 289 10.76 -3.90 -12.15
N LYS A 290 11.74 -3.29 -12.80
CA LYS A 290 12.55 -2.22 -12.25
C LYS A 290 12.09 -0.90 -12.84
N ASP A 291 11.71 0.01 -11.97
CA ASP A 291 11.49 1.41 -12.29
C ASP A 291 12.73 2.23 -11.91
N ARG A 292 13.03 3.28 -12.67
CA ARG A 292 14.20 4.15 -12.42
C ARG A 292 13.85 5.37 -11.57
N ASP A 293 12.56 5.68 -11.48
CA ASP A 293 12.01 6.77 -10.67
C ASP A 293 12.14 6.45 -9.17
N ILE A 294 11.68 7.35 -8.30
CA ILE A 294 11.73 7.14 -6.83
C ILE A 294 10.40 7.40 -6.13
N GLY A 295 10.26 6.81 -4.94
CA GLY A 295 9.08 6.99 -4.08
C GLY A 295 7.80 6.58 -4.81
N VAL A 296 6.79 7.45 -4.76
CA VAL A 296 5.45 7.19 -5.33
C VAL A 296 5.45 7.03 -6.85
N ASN A 297 6.43 7.58 -7.56
CA ASN A 297 6.51 7.48 -9.02
C ASN A 297 6.99 6.08 -9.45
N ALA A 298 7.85 5.45 -8.64
CA ALA A 298 8.31 4.07 -8.84
C ALA A 298 7.33 2.99 -8.33
N GLU A 299 6.26 3.38 -7.64
CA GLU A 299 5.24 2.43 -7.18
C GLU A 299 4.46 1.86 -8.37
N MET A 300 4.38 0.53 -8.43
CA MET A 300 3.75 -0.20 -9.51
C MET A 300 2.83 -1.30 -9.00
N LYS A 301 1.92 -1.73 -9.86
CA LYS A 301 1.00 -2.83 -9.62
C LYS A 301 1.08 -3.85 -10.76
N TYR A 302 1.06 -5.12 -10.39
CA TYR A 302 1.03 -6.22 -11.34
C TYR A 302 -0.39 -6.72 -11.59
N SER A 303 -0.67 -7.16 -12.81
CA SER A 303 -1.94 -7.79 -13.19
C SER A 303 -1.77 -8.80 -14.32
N ILE A 304 -2.54 -9.89 -14.28
CA ILE A 304 -2.63 -10.84 -15.40
C ILE A 304 -3.67 -10.28 -16.39
N ILE A 305 -3.20 -9.82 -17.55
CA ILE A 305 -4.05 -9.15 -18.55
C ILE A 305 -4.60 -10.12 -19.60
N ASP A 306 -3.89 -11.22 -19.86
CA ASP A 306 -4.23 -12.19 -20.90
C ASP A 306 -3.51 -13.52 -20.63
N GLY A 307 -3.78 -14.52 -21.46
CA GLY A 307 -3.19 -15.85 -21.37
C GLY A 307 -4.18 -16.91 -20.89
N ASP A 308 -3.85 -18.16 -21.17
CA ASP A 308 -4.73 -19.31 -20.93
C ASP A 308 -4.72 -19.81 -19.47
N GLY A 309 -3.84 -19.25 -18.63
CA GLY A 309 -3.82 -19.46 -17.18
C GLY A 309 -4.51 -18.34 -16.37
N ARG A 310 -5.12 -17.35 -17.03
CA ARG A 310 -5.74 -16.18 -16.36
C ARG A 310 -6.82 -16.55 -15.33
N ASP A 311 -7.55 -17.63 -15.56
CA ASP A 311 -8.59 -18.11 -14.65
C ASP A 311 -8.08 -19.10 -13.59
N THR A 312 -6.85 -19.59 -13.76
CA THR A 312 -6.21 -20.64 -12.95
C THR A 312 -5.20 -20.08 -11.96
N PHE A 313 -4.58 -18.95 -12.28
CA PHE A 313 -3.60 -18.25 -11.43
C PHE A 313 -4.10 -16.86 -11.05
N ASP A 314 -3.56 -16.35 -9.95
CA ASP A 314 -3.73 -14.97 -9.52
C ASP A 314 -2.37 -14.28 -9.38
N ILE A 315 -2.36 -12.95 -9.34
CA ILE A 315 -1.16 -12.17 -9.05
C ILE A 315 -1.45 -11.06 -8.04
N SER A 316 -0.59 -10.97 -7.03
CA SER A 316 -0.62 -9.91 -6.03
C SER A 316 0.69 -9.13 -6.05
N THR A 317 0.65 -7.87 -5.61
CA THR A 317 1.86 -7.05 -5.47
C THR A 317 2.28 -7.04 -4.01
N ASP A 318 3.52 -7.43 -3.73
CA ASP A 318 4.11 -7.34 -2.39
C ASP A 318 4.27 -5.86 -2.00
N PRO A 319 3.64 -5.39 -0.91
CA PRO A 319 3.73 -3.98 -0.49
C PRO A 319 5.12 -3.56 -0.02
N THR A 320 6.01 -4.52 0.30
CA THR A 320 7.35 -4.22 0.83
C THR A 320 8.43 -4.18 -0.25
N ASN A 321 8.45 -5.19 -1.12
CA ASN A 321 9.49 -5.32 -2.14
C ASN A 321 9.00 -4.95 -3.55
N LEU A 322 7.70 -4.65 -3.72
CA LEU A 322 7.07 -4.36 -5.02
C LEU A 322 7.27 -5.50 -6.04
N PHE A 323 7.29 -6.75 -5.57
CA PHE A 323 7.32 -7.94 -6.42
C PHE A 323 5.91 -8.38 -6.80
N GLY A 324 5.75 -8.89 -8.01
CA GLY A 324 4.56 -9.61 -8.44
C GLY A 324 4.61 -11.06 -7.97
N ILE A 325 3.76 -11.45 -7.03
CA ILE A 325 3.65 -12.81 -6.51
C ILE A 325 2.54 -13.53 -7.26
N ILE A 326 2.90 -14.55 -8.04
CA ILE A 326 1.95 -15.40 -8.76
C ILE A 326 1.57 -16.57 -7.87
N SER A 327 0.27 -16.83 -7.73
CA SER A 327 -0.28 -17.88 -6.88
C SER A 327 -1.35 -18.72 -7.59
N VAL A 328 -1.55 -19.94 -7.09
CA VAL A 328 -2.57 -20.86 -7.59
C VAL A 328 -3.95 -20.38 -7.15
N LYS A 329 -4.87 -20.19 -8.10
CA LYS A 329 -6.26 -19.77 -7.85
C LYS A 329 -7.26 -20.92 -7.96
N LYS A 330 -6.96 -21.93 -8.77
CA LYS A 330 -7.75 -23.16 -8.93
C LYS A 330 -6.84 -24.39 -8.83
N PRO A 331 -7.37 -25.55 -8.40
CA PRO A 331 -6.61 -26.80 -8.43
C PRO A 331 -6.01 -27.04 -9.82
N LEU A 332 -4.80 -27.59 -9.82
CA LEU A 332 -4.06 -27.97 -11.01
C LEU A 332 -4.23 -29.46 -11.25
N ASP A 333 -4.09 -29.87 -12.50
CA ASP A 333 -4.23 -31.23 -12.99
C ASP A 333 -3.34 -31.31 -14.23
N PHE A 334 -2.25 -32.07 -14.13
CA PHE A 334 -1.23 -32.19 -15.17
C PHE A 334 -1.79 -32.90 -16.41
N GLU A 335 -2.57 -33.95 -16.22
CA GLU A 335 -3.19 -34.81 -17.23
C GLU A 335 -4.13 -34.00 -18.12
N THR A 336 -4.90 -33.09 -17.51
CA THR A 336 -5.78 -32.18 -18.24
C THR A 336 -4.96 -31.10 -18.96
N LYS A 337 -3.99 -30.49 -18.27
CA LYS A 337 -3.20 -29.39 -18.84
C LYS A 337 -1.83 -29.21 -18.17
N PRO A 338 -0.74 -29.59 -18.86
CA PRO A 338 0.61 -29.62 -18.26
C PRO A 338 1.32 -28.26 -18.23
N SER A 339 0.79 -27.23 -18.91
CA SER A 339 1.41 -25.91 -18.89
C SER A 339 0.42 -24.78 -19.18
N TYR A 340 0.75 -23.61 -18.66
CA TYR A 340 0.00 -22.38 -18.80
C TYR A 340 0.92 -21.24 -19.21
N THR A 341 0.36 -20.31 -19.97
CA THR A 341 0.98 -19.06 -20.38
C THR A 341 0.19 -17.89 -19.82
N LEU A 342 0.84 -17.04 -19.06
CA LEU A 342 0.28 -15.81 -18.51
C LEU A 342 0.93 -14.62 -19.21
N LYS A 343 0.13 -13.63 -19.59
CA LYS A 343 0.62 -12.31 -20.02
C LYS A 343 0.42 -11.35 -18.86
N VAL A 344 1.53 -10.90 -18.29
CA VAL A 344 1.52 -10.10 -17.05
C VAL A 344 1.97 -8.69 -17.35
N GLU A 345 1.18 -7.73 -16.88
CA GLU A 345 1.45 -6.29 -16.98
C GLU A 345 1.91 -5.76 -15.63
N GLY A 346 3.00 -5.01 -15.61
CA GLY A 346 3.41 -4.17 -14.48
C GLY A 346 3.21 -2.71 -14.89
N ALA A 347 2.46 -1.94 -14.10
CA ALA A 347 2.12 -0.55 -14.43
C ALA A 347 2.24 0.37 -13.21
N ASN A 348 2.72 1.59 -13.39
CA ASN A 348 2.76 2.58 -12.31
C ASN A 348 1.35 2.92 -11.84
N ILE A 349 1.20 3.17 -10.54
CA ILE A 349 -0.09 3.54 -9.96
C ILE A 349 -0.33 5.07 -9.99
N HIS A 350 0.73 5.85 -10.00
CA HIS A 350 0.70 7.31 -9.92
C HIS A 350 1.17 7.96 -11.22
N LEU A 351 0.33 7.93 -12.26
CA LEU A 351 0.62 8.62 -13.52
C LEU A 351 0.36 10.13 -13.41
N ASP A 352 1.37 10.94 -13.76
CA ASP A 352 1.18 12.36 -13.99
C ASP A 352 0.28 12.58 -15.24
N PRO A 353 -0.86 13.29 -15.10
CA PRO A 353 -1.73 13.63 -16.23
C PRO A 353 -1.03 14.31 -17.41
N SER A 354 0.00 15.11 -17.15
CA SER A 354 0.76 15.85 -18.15
C SER A 354 1.64 14.95 -19.03
N LEU A 355 1.98 13.74 -18.54
CA LEU A 355 2.84 12.79 -19.23
C LEU A 355 2.08 11.60 -19.86
N ARG A 356 0.76 11.51 -19.68
CA ARG A 356 -0.09 10.44 -20.26
C ARG A 356 0.05 10.23 -21.76
N HIS A 357 0.50 11.26 -22.49
CA HIS A 357 0.70 11.20 -23.94
C HIS A 357 2.11 10.75 -24.36
N ARG A 358 3.07 10.62 -23.42
CA ARG A 358 4.49 10.40 -23.72
C ARG A 358 4.96 8.94 -23.71
N GLY A 359 4.17 7.99 -23.21
CA GLY A 359 4.59 6.59 -23.28
C GLY A 359 3.72 5.63 -22.49
N PRO A 360 3.98 4.33 -22.61
CA PRO A 360 3.35 3.34 -21.76
C PRO A 360 4.04 3.36 -20.39
N PHE A 361 3.36 3.84 -19.35
CA PHE A 361 3.77 3.71 -17.93
C PHE A 361 3.56 2.28 -17.42
N LYS A 362 3.91 1.34 -18.29
CA LYS A 362 3.64 -0.08 -18.14
C LYS A 362 4.51 -0.87 -19.09
N ASP A 363 4.91 -2.03 -18.64
CA ASP A 363 5.56 -3.05 -19.46
C ASP A 363 4.81 -4.37 -19.31
N VAL A 364 5.04 -5.27 -20.25
CA VAL A 364 4.37 -6.56 -20.32
C VAL A 364 5.40 -7.66 -20.53
N THR A 365 5.32 -8.69 -19.68
CA THR A 365 6.12 -9.91 -19.81
C THR A 365 5.23 -11.14 -19.98
N ILE A 366 5.83 -12.23 -20.44
CA ILE A 366 5.17 -13.53 -20.55
C ILE A 366 5.72 -14.44 -19.45
N VAL A 367 4.84 -15.15 -18.78
CA VAL A 367 5.20 -16.14 -17.77
C VAL A 367 4.69 -17.51 -18.23
N HIS A 368 5.60 -18.44 -18.43
CA HIS A 368 5.27 -19.84 -18.68
C HIS A 368 5.35 -20.60 -17.35
N VAL A 369 4.22 -21.17 -16.96
CA VAL A 369 4.08 -22.02 -15.78
C VAL A 369 3.99 -23.46 -16.26
N SER A 370 4.98 -24.29 -15.98
CA SER A 370 4.90 -25.73 -16.18
C SER A 370 4.31 -26.38 -14.93
N VAL A 371 3.28 -27.20 -15.10
CA VAL A 371 2.80 -28.05 -14.02
C VAL A 371 3.73 -29.26 -13.95
N GLU A 372 4.19 -29.59 -12.75
CA GLU A 372 4.96 -30.81 -12.50
C GLU A 372 3.98 -31.92 -12.13
N ASP A 373 4.06 -33.01 -12.88
CA ASP A 373 3.37 -34.29 -12.66
C ASP A 373 3.81 -34.87 -11.32
N VAL A 374 2.84 -35.16 -10.45
CA VAL A 374 3.03 -35.75 -9.13
C VAL A 374 2.18 -37.00 -9.01
N ASP A 375 2.87 -38.14 -9.00
CA ASP A 375 2.34 -39.50 -8.79
C ASP A 375 1.06 -39.56 -7.92
N GLU A 376 -0.08 -39.86 -8.55
CA GLU A 376 -1.40 -39.96 -7.94
C GLU A 376 -1.85 -41.44 -7.79
N PRO A 377 -2.75 -41.75 -6.84
CA PRO A 377 -3.26 -43.11 -6.72
C PRO A 377 -4.19 -43.52 -7.88
N PRO A 378 -4.23 -44.82 -8.26
CA PRO A 378 -5.11 -45.29 -9.32
C PRO A 378 -6.58 -44.96 -9.07
N LEU A 379 -7.32 -44.53 -10.08
CA LEU A 379 -8.74 -44.22 -9.97
C LEU A 379 -9.62 -45.38 -10.50
N PHE A 380 -10.55 -45.87 -9.67
CA PHE A 380 -11.55 -46.85 -10.11
C PHE A 380 -12.58 -46.24 -11.07
N ASP A 381 -13.02 -47.01 -12.07
CA ASP A 381 -14.10 -46.62 -13.00
C ASP A 381 -15.45 -46.38 -12.28
N SER A 382 -15.63 -46.94 -11.08
CA SER A 382 -16.80 -46.74 -10.23
C SER A 382 -16.42 -46.83 -8.74
N PRO A 383 -16.95 -45.96 -7.86
CA PRO A 383 -16.59 -45.93 -6.44
C PRO A 383 -17.18 -47.12 -5.65
N ALA A 384 -18.26 -47.72 -6.17
CA ALA A 384 -18.87 -48.89 -5.58
C ALA A 384 -19.48 -49.80 -6.66
N TYR A 385 -19.49 -51.10 -6.38
CA TYR A 385 -20.06 -52.13 -7.23
C TYR A 385 -21.14 -52.90 -6.45
N TYR A 386 -22.28 -53.11 -7.10
CA TYR A 386 -23.38 -53.90 -6.57
C TYR A 386 -23.54 -55.16 -7.42
N ILE A 387 -23.52 -56.32 -6.77
CA ILE A 387 -23.54 -57.61 -7.43
C ILE A 387 -24.57 -58.50 -6.74
N GLU A 388 -25.41 -59.17 -7.52
CA GLU A 388 -26.31 -60.21 -7.03
C GLU A 388 -25.81 -61.56 -7.55
N LEU A 389 -25.68 -62.54 -6.66
CA LEU A 389 -25.15 -63.87 -6.97
C LEU A 389 -25.97 -64.93 -6.22
N PRO A 390 -26.48 -65.98 -6.88
CA PRO A 390 -27.15 -67.06 -6.17
C PRO A 390 -26.15 -67.88 -5.33
N GLU A 391 -26.60 -68.43 -4.22
CA GLU A 391 -25.72 -69.21 -3.32
C GLU A 391 -25.22 -70.53 -3.93
N ASP A 392 -25.97 -71.10 -4.87
CA ASP A 392 -25.60 -72.30 -5.63
C ASP A 392 -24.51 -72.04 -6.69
N ALA A 393 -23.98 -70.82 -6.76
CA ALA A 393 -22.91 -70.45 -7.68
C ALA A 393 -21.67 -71.34 -7.49
N GLU A 394 -21.22 -71.96 -8.58
CA GLU A 394 -20.03 -72.81 -8.57
C GLU A 394 -18.76 -72.03 -8.17
N ILE A 395 -17.82 -72.72 -7.54
CA ILE A 395 -16.51 -72.16 -7.21
C ILE A 395 -15.77 -71.79 -8.51
N GLY A 396 -15.29 -70.55 -8.59
CA GLY A 396 -14.61 -69.99 -9.77
C GLY A 396 -15.54 -69.19 -10.68
N THR A 397 -16.81 -69.01 -10.30
CA THR A 397 -17.72 -68.11 -11.02
C THR A 397 -17.19 -66.68 -10.95
N VAL A 398 -17.06 -66.02 -12.11
CA VAL A 398 -16.63 -64.62 -12.19
C VAL A 398 -17.82 -63.71 -11.96
N LEU A 399 -17.79 -62.93 -10.88
CA LEU A 399 -18.85 -61.99 -10.49
C LEU A 399 -18.83 -60.75 -11.39
N LYS A 400 -17.67 -60.09 -11.42
CA LYS A 400 -17.46 -58.80 -12.09
C LYS A 400 -15.98 -58.57 -12.31
N THR A 401 -15.63 -57.93 -13.42
CA THR A 401 -14.28 -57.38 -13.62
C THR A 401 -14.30 -55.92 -13.19
N VAL A 402 -13.57 -55.58 -12.13
CA VAL A 402 -13.34 -54.18 -11.73
C VAL A 402 -12.16 -53.62 -12.50
N SER A 403 -12.21 -52.34 -12.84
CA SER A 403 -11.12 -51.66 -13.52
C SER A 403 -10.82 -50.35 -12.82
N ALA A 404 -9.53 -50.08 -12.67
CA ALA A 404 -8.95 -48.83 -12.25
C ALA A 404 -7.86 -48.42 -13.24
N ARG A 405 -7.65 -47.11 -13.34
CA ARG A 405 -6.66 -46.48 -14.21
C ARG A 405 -5.84 -45.50 -13.39
N ASP A 406 -4.54 -45.59 -13.54
CA ASP A 406 -3.62 -44.56 -13.07
C ASP A 406 -3.85 -43.30 -13.93
N PRO A 407 -4.14 -42.13 -13.33
CA PRO A 407 -4.31 -40.90 -14.09
C PRO A 407 -2.98 -40.43 -14.69
N ASP A 408 -1.87 -40.65 -13.98
CA ASP A 408 -0.52 -40.17 -14.33
C ASP A 408 -0.10 -40.49 -15.77
N ALA A 409 0.72 -39.61 -16.36
CA ALA A 409 1.16 -39.74 -17.74
C ALA A 409 2.07 -40.95 -18.01
N ALA A 410 2.63 -41.57 -16.97
CA ALA A 410 3.44 -42.77 -17.08
C ALA A 410 2.55 -44.01 -17.28
N ASN A 411 2.96 -44.95 -18.15
CA ASN A 411 2.26 -46.22 -18.34
C ASN A 411 2.47 -47.13 -17.11
N ASN A 412 1.69 -46.89 -16.08
CA ASN A 412 1.73 -47.63 -14.84
C ASN A 412 0.69 -48.76 -14.89
N THR A 413 1.16 -50.00 -14.69
CA THR A 413 0.25 -51.15 -14.60
C THR A 413 -0.39 -51.18 -13.22
N VAL A 414 -1.71 -51.25 -13.16
CA VAL A 414 -2.45 -51.35 -11.90
C VAL A 414 -2.54 -52.80 -11.44
N ARG A 415 -2.35 -53.04 -10.14
CA ARG A 415 -2.56 -54.34 -9.49
C ARG A 415 -3.75 -54.29 -8.53
N TYR A 416 -4.52 -55.36 -8.50
CA TYR A 416 -5.72 -55.47 -7.65
C TYR A 416 -5.51 -56.43 -6.49
N SER A 417 -6.14 -56.14 -5.35
CA SER A 417 -6.20 -57.03 -4.19
C SER A 417 -7.48 -56.79 -3.38
N ILE A 418 -7.89 -57.73 -2.54
CA ILE A 418 -9.01 -57.55 -1.60
C ILE A 418 -8.45 -57.18 -0.24
N GLU A 419 -9.05 -56.20 0.43
CA GLU A 419 -8.68 -55.81 1.78
C GLU A 419 -9.00 -56.94 2.76
N ARG A 420 -7.95 -57.51 3.39
CA ARG A 420 -8.05 -58.72 4.22
C ARG A 420 -9.01 -58.59 5.42
N SER A 421 -9.21 -57.39 5.92
CA SER A 421 -10.15 -57.10 7.02
C SER A 421 -11.61 -57.31 6.61
N THR A 422 -11.92 -57.11 5.33
CA THR A 422 -13.29 -57.15 4.79
C THR A 422 -13.71 -58.52 4.29
N ASP A 423 -12.75 -59.40 3.98
CA ASP A 423 -12.98 -60.81 3.65
C ASP A 423 -12.02 -61.72 4.46
N PRO A 424 -12.23 -61.86 5.78
CA PRO A 424 -11.33 -62.62 6.65
C PRO A 424 -11.31 -64.12 6.31
N GLU A 425 -12.45 -64.64 5.83
CA GLU A 425 -12.66 -66.04 5.50
C GLU A 425 -12.26 -66.41 4.07
N LYS A 426 -11.98 -65.39 3.23
CA LYS A 426 -11.57 -65.52 1.83
C LYS A 426 -12.64 -66.22 0.99
N TYR A 427 -13.86 -65.71 1.00
CA TYR A 427 -14.91 -66.17 0.09
C TYR A 427 -14.64 -65.77 -1.36
N PHE A 428 -13.94 -64.66 -1.57
CA PHE A 428 -13.66 -64.10 -2.88
C PHE A 428 -12.16 -64.03 -3.19
N TYR A 429 -11.85 -64.06 -4.47
CA TYR A 429 -10.51 -63.82 -5.00
C TYR A 429 -10.60 -62.83 -6.15
N ILE A 430 -9.62 -61.93 -6.24
CA ILE A 430 -9.45 -61.04 -7.37
C ILE A 430 -8.15 -61.34 -8.10
N GLU A 431 -8.23 -61.47 -9.42
CA GLU A 431 -7.03 -61.64 -10.25
C GLU A 431 -6.23 -60.32 -10.29
N ILE A 432 -4.94 -60.41 -9.97
CA ILE A 432 -4.07 -59.27 -9.71
C ILE A 432 -3.93 -58.30 -10.90
N THR A 433 -3.95 -58.78 -12.14
CA THR A 433 -3.76 -57.93 -13.33
C THR A 433 -5.06 -57.61 -14.08
N SER A 434 -6.02 -58.53 -14.10
CA SER A 434 -7.26 -58.34 -14.85
C SER A 434 -8.35 -57.65 -14.05
N GLY A 435 -8.28 -57.68 -12.72
CA GLY A 435 -9.34 -57.19 -11.84
C GLY A 435 -10.59 -58.09 -11.84
N SER A 436 -10.49 -59.33 -12.32
CA SER A 436 -11.62 -60.27 -12.31
C SER A 436 -11.87 -60.82 -10.91
N LEU A 437 -13.03 -60.49 -10.32
CA LEU A 437 -13.49 -60.96 -9.03
C LEU A 437 -14.25 -62.28 -9.19
N MET A 438 -13.86 -63.32 -8.44
CA MET A 438 -14.46 -64.65 -8.51
C MET A 438 -14.68 -65.29 -7.13
N THR A 439 -15.63 -66.22 -7.06
CA THR A 439 -15.87 -67.05 -5.87
C THR A 439 -14.77 -68.09 -5.70
N VAL A 440 -14.30 -68.31 -4.47
CA VAL A 440 -13.33 -69.37 -4.13
C VAL A 440 -13.81 -70.31 -3.04
N ARG A 441 -14.94 -70.00 -2.42
CA ARG A 441 -15.66 -70.86 -1.48
C ARG A 441 -17.13 -70.95 -1.90
N SER A 442 -17.81 -71.99 -1.40
CA SER A 442 -19.25 -72.05 -1.42
C SER A 442 -19.85 -70.89 -0.62
N LEU A 443 -20.96 -70.39 -1.10
CA LEU A 443 -21.74 -69.34 -0.45
C LEU A 443 -22.99 -69.99 0.11
N ASP A 444 -23.45 -69.47 1.23
CA ASP A 444 -24.62 -69.95 1.97
C ASP A 444 -25.32 -68.70 2.48
N ARG A 445 -26.53 -68.44 1.96
CA ARG A 445 -27.31 -67.25 2.26
C ARG A 445 -27.78 -67.27 3.71
N GLU A 446 -28.17 -68.44 4.21
CA GLU A 446 -28.69 -68.65 5.57
C GLU A 446 -27.60 -68.36 6.62
N GLU A 447 -26.33 -68.56 6.26
CA GLU A 447 -25.20 -68.11 7.06
C GLU A 447 -24.91 -66.61 6.86
N ILE A 448 -24.68 -66.16 5.62
CA ILE A 448 -24.30 -64.79 5.28
C ILE A 448 -24.98 -64.32 3.97
N GLY A 449 -26.13 -63.65 4.11
CA GLY A 449 -26.85 -63.10 2.93
C GLY A 449 -26.20 -61.90 2.23
N TRP A 450 -25.21 -61.24 2.86
CA TRP A 450 -24.54 -60.07 2.29
C TRP A 450 -23.04 -60.07 2.60
N HIS A 451 -22.21 -59.97 1.57
CA HIS A 451 -20.77 -59.77 1.69
C HIS A 451 -20.40 -58.35 1.25
N ASN A 452 -19.82 -57.59 2.16
CA ASN A 452 -19.28 -56.26 1.87
C ASN A 452 -17.76 -56.34 1.89
N ILE A 453 -17.15 -56.33 0.70
CA ILE A 453 -15.71 -56.42 0.55
C ILE A 453 -15.17 -55.10 0.00
N THR A 454 -13.95 -54.73 0.39
CA THR A 454 -13.22 -53.60 -0.19
C THR A 454 -12.16 -54.13 -1.13
N VAL A 455 -12.20 -53.67 -2.37
CA VAL A 455 -11.15 -53.94 -3.37
C VAL A 455 -10.18 -52.78 -3.40
N LEU A 456 -8.89 -53.10 -3.41
CA LEU A 456 -7.79 -52.15 -3.48
C LEU A 456 -7.13 -52.21 -4.86
N ALA A 457 -6.89 -51.04 -5.45
CA ALA A 457 -6.06 -50.86 -6.63
C ALA A 457 -4.77 -50.16 -6.21
N MET A 458 -3.64 -50.63 -6.70
CA MET A 458 -2.32 -50.09 -6.37
C MET A 458 -1.46 -50.01 -7.61
N GLU A 459 -0.49 -49.11 -7.61
CA GLU A 459 0.48 -49.00 -8.67
C GLU A 459 1.52 -50.15 -8.58
N MET A 460 2.02 -50.64 -9.72
CA MET A 460 2.98 -51.77 -9.73
C MET A 460 4.34 -51.37 -9.18
N ASN A 461 4.79 -50.14 -9.46
CA ASN A 461 6.10 -49.65 -9.06
C ASN A 461 6.07 -48.93 -7.71
N ASN A 462 4.97 -48.26 -7.37
CA ASN A 462 4.76 -47.59 -6.09
C ASN A 462 3.60 -48.19 -5.27
N PRO A 463 3.88 -49.15 -4.37
CA PRO A 463 2.85 -49.80 -3.57
C PRO A 463 2.23 -48.89 -2.48
N THR A 464 2.70 -47.65 -2.34
CA THR A 464 2.19 -46.69 -1.34
C THR A 464 0.95 -45.93 -1.83
N GLN A 465 0.77 -45.85 -3.14
CA GLN A 465 -0.40 -45.27 -3.77
C GLN A 465 -1.51 -46.33 -3.86
N ILE A 466 -2.58 -46.12 -3.08
CA ILE A 466 -3.67 -47.09 -2.94
C ILE A 466 -4.99 -46.36 -3.09
N ALA A 467 -5.85 -46.88 -3.96
CA ALA A 467 -7.26 -46.54 -3.98
C ALA A 467 -8.10 -47.73 -3.54
N SER A 468 -9.30 -47.44 -3.06
CA SER A 468 -10.26 -48.43 -2.61
C SER A 468 -11.63 -48.24 -3.26
N ALA A 469 -12.31 -49.35 -3.53
CA ALA A 469 -13.69 -49.38 -3.99
C ALA A 469 -14.49 -50.41 -3.19
N SER A 470 -15.73 -50.06 -2.84
CA SER A 470 -16.60 -50.97 -2.08
C SER A 470 -17.37 -51.89 -3.03
N VAL A 471 -17.40 -53.18 -2.73
CA VAL A 471 -18.18 -54.17 -3.47
C VAL A 471 -19.17 -54.82 -2.51
N ALA A 472 -20.45 -54.57 -2.77
CA ALA A 472 -21.55 -55.19 -2.06
C ALA A 472 -22.08 -56.36 -2.89
N VAL A 473 -21.90 -57.57 -2.36
CA VAL A 473 -22.40 -58.80 -2.96
C VAL A 473 -23.61 -59.25 -2.15
N ARG A 474 -24.78 -59.22 -2.78
CA ARG A 474 -26.01 -59.77 -2.24
C ARG A 474 -26.14 -61.22 -2.69
N ILE A 475 -26.29 -62.12 -1.74
CA ILE A 475 -26.55 -63.53 -2.03
C ILE A 475 -28.05 -63.70 -2.28
N LEU A 476 -28.39 -64.26 -3.43
CA LEU A 476 -29.75 -64.61 -3.79
C LEU A 476 -30.06 -66.01 -3.29
N ASP A 477 -31.27 -66.14 -2.75
CA ASP A 477 -31.83 -67.35 -2.17
C ASP A 477 -32.07 -68.43 -3.23
N VAL A 478 -31.72 -69.67 -2.89
CA VAL A 478 -31.99 -70.89 -3.65
C VAL A 478 -32.53 -71.93 -2.67
N ASN A 479 -33.67 -72.54 -3.01
CA ASN A 479 -34.33 -73.52 -2.15
C ASN A 479 -33.49 -74.81 -1.94
N ASP A 480 -32.63 -74.80 -0.92
CA ASP A 480 -31.67 -75.86 -0.61
C ASP A 480 -31.83 -76.41 0.81
N ASN A 481 -32.64 -75.77 1.66
CA ASN A 481 -32.99 -76.26 2.97
C ASN A 481 -34.36 -76.96 2.95
N PRO A 482 -34.49 -78.14 3.59
CA PRO A 482 -35.77 -78.79 3.72
C PRO A 482 -36.57 -78.26 4.93
N PRO A 483 -37.91 -78.16 4.82
CA PRO A 483 -38.73 -77.65 5.91
C PRO A 483 -38.68 -78.58 7.12
N SER A 484 -38.46 -78.03 8.31
CA SER A 484 -38.27 -78.81 9.54
C SER A 484 -39.30 -78.46 10.61
N LEU A 485 -39.69 -79.42 11.47
CA LEU A 485 -40.64 -79.13 12.55
C LEU A 485 -40.05 -78.14 13.55
N THR A 486 -40.80 -77.07 13.83
CA THR A 486 -40.55 -76.18 14.96
C THR A 486 -40.63 -76.96 16.28
N HIS A 487 -39.96 -76.46 17.34
CA HIS A 487 -39.82 -77.12 18.65
C HIS A 487 -41.07 -77.92 19.10
N TYR A 488 -40.84 -78.98 19.90
CA TYR A 488 -41.82 -79.98 20.42
C TYR A 488 -42.02 -81.24 19.54
N LEU A 489 -40.98 -82.06 19.42
CA LEU A 489 -41.03 -83.45 18.92
C LEU A 489 -41.64 -84.44 19.93
N GLU A 490 -42.25 -83.95 21.02
CA GLU A 490 -43.00 -84.78 21.97
C GLU A 490 -44.46 -84.32 22.07
N ALA A 491 -45.38 -85.26 21.88
CA ALA A 491 -46.82 -85.12 22.08
C ALA A 491 -47.30 -86.09 23.15
N TYR A 492 -48.48 -85.84 23.72
CA TYR A 492 -49.05 -86.70 24.75
C TYR A 492 -50.48 -87.10 24.38
N VAL A 493 -50.81 -88.38 24.54
CA VAL A 493 -52.16 -88.93 24.34
C VAL A 493 -52.68 -89.48 25.65
N CYS A 494 -53.89 -89.07 26.04
CA CYS A 494 -54.52 -89.53 27.27
C CYS A 494 -55.06 -90.96 27.16
N GLU A 495 -55.02 -91.73 28.24
CA GLU A 495 -55.61 -93.09 28.28
C GLU A 495 -57.11 -93.12 27.90
N ASN A 496 -57.84 -92.08 28.30
CA ASN A 496 -59.26 -91.89 27.99
C ASN A 496 -59.52 -91.28 26.59
N ALA A 497 -58.48 -91.07 25.78
CA ALA A 497 -58.63 -90.43 24.48
C ALA A 497 -59.51 -91.26 23.53
N LYS A 498 -60.45 -90.59 22.86
CA LYS A 498 -61.37 -91.21 21.90
C LYS A 498 -60.74 -91.21 20.50
N ALA A 499 -61.27 -92.02 19.59
CA ALA A 499 -60.88 -91.94 18.17
C ALA A 499 -61.30 -90.58 17.57
N GLY A 500 -60.43 -89.97 16.77
CA GLY A 500 -60.62 -88.68 16.12
C GLY A 500 -60.25 -87.46 16.99
N GLN A 501 -59.62 -87.66 18.15
CA GLN A 501 -59.21 -86.59 19.06
C GLN A 501 -57.90 -85.94 18.59
N LEU A 502 -57.84 -84.60 18.64
CA LEU A 502 -56.64 -83.82 18.37
C LEU A 502 -55.62 -83.98 19.49
N ILE A 503 -54.41 -84.39 19.14
CA ILE A 503 -53.28 -84.58 20.05
C ILE A 503 -52.43 -83.32 20.08
N GLN A 504 -51.94 -82.91 18.91
CA GLN A 504 -51.05 -81.77 18.75
C GLN A 504 -51.24 -81.16 17.36
N THR A 505 -51.05 -79.85 17.28
CA THR A 505 -50.88 -79.15 16.01
C THR A 505 -49.39 -78.96 15.79
N VAL A 506 -48.87 -79.44 14.66
CA VAL A 506 -47.46 -79.32 14.29
C VAL A 506 -47.30 -78.24 13.21
N THR A 507 -46.16 -77.55 13.26
CA THR A 507 -45.79 -76.50 12.32
C THR A 507 -44.33 -76.67 11.92
N ALA A 508 -44.02 -76.43 10.66
CA ALA A 508 -42.68 -76.44 10.10
C ALA A 508 -42.15 -75.01 9.90
N VAL A 509 -40.83 -74.88 9.88
CA VAL A 509 -40.09 -73.69 9.47
C VAL A 509 -39.05 -74.11 8.45
N ASP A 510 -38.94 -73.28 7.42
CA ASP A 510 -37.86 -73.31 6.44
C ASP A 510 -36.95 -72.09 6.66
N PRO A 511 -35.62 -72.26 6.67
CA PRO A 511 -34.66 -71.16 6.67
C PRO A 511 -34.68 -70.31 5.38
N ASP A 512 -35.10 -70.88 4.26
CA ASP A 512 -35.09 -70.23 2.94
C ASP A 512 -36.07 -69.03 2.88
N GLU A 513 -35.90 -68.12 1.91
CA GLU A 513 -36.79 -66.96 1.72
C GLU A 513 -37.96 -67.29 0.76
N PRO A 514 -39.18 -66.73 0.95
CA PRO A 514 -39.59 -65.82 2.00
C PRO A 514 -39.89 -66.52 3.33
N LEU A 515 -39.26 -66.05 4.42
CA LEU A 515 -39.51 -66.53 5.78
C LEU A 515 -41.00 -66.46 6.16
N GLY A 516 -41.63 -67.62 6.34
CA GLY A 516 -43.05 -67.75 6.71
C GLY A 516 -44.04 -67.54 5.55
N GLY A 517 -43.55 -67.37 4.31
CA GLY A 517 -44.34 -67.27 3.08
C GLY A 517 -44.43 -68.56 2.28
N GLN A 518 -43.58 -69.56 2.54
CA GLN A 518 -43.64 -70.86 1.88
C GLN A 518 -44.88 -71.65 2.29
N HIS A 519 -45.36 -72.54 1.43
CA HIS A 519 -46.46 -73.46 1.74
C HIS A 519 -45.92 -74.87 1.98
N PHE A 520 -46.20 -75.45 3.14
CA PHE A 520 -45.73 -76.79 3.51
C PHE A 520 -46.84 -77.83 3.38
N TYR A 521 -46.49 -79.00 2.83
CA TYR A 521 -47.37 -80.15 2.76
C TYR A 521 -46.98 -81.20 3.79
N TYR A 522 -47.96 -81.67 4.55
CA TYR A 522 -47.74 -82.66 5.61
C TYR A 522 -48.37 -84.00 5.24
N SER A 523 -47.60 -85.08 5.41
CA SER A 523 -48.10 -86.44 5.27
C SER A 523 -47.45 -87.38 6.28
N LEU A 524 -48.06 -88.54 6.50
CA LEU A 524 -47.34 -89.60 7.21
C LEU A 524 -46.30 -90.19 6.25
N ALA A 525 -45.10 -90.48 6.75
CA ALA A 525 -44.08 -91.14 5.95
C ALA A 525 -44.63 -92.46 5.35
N PRO A 526 -44.15 -92.91 4.18
CA PRO A 526 -44.70 -94.09 3.49
C PRO A 526 -44.80 -95.34 4.38
N GLU A 527 -43.83 -95.53 5.29
CA GLU A 527 -43.80 -96.58 6.31
C GLU A 527 -44.90 -96.47 7.38
N ALA A 528 -45.43 -95.27 7.62
CA ALA A 528 -46.50 -94.98 8.56
C ALA A 528 -47.84 -94.63 7.88
N ALA A 529 -47.95 -94.71 6.56
CA ALA A 529 -49.18 -94.37 5.83
C ALA A 529 -50.42 -95.17 6.32
N SER A 530 -50.22 -96.43 6.69
CA SER A 530 -51.26 -97.30 7.27
C SER A 530 -51.22 -97.39 8.81
N ASN A 531 -50.67 -96.39 9.51
CA ASN A 531 -50.56 -96.42 10.97
C ASN A 531 -51.93 -96.66 11.63
N PRO A 532 -52.10 -97.72 12.46
CA PRO A 532 -53.39 -98.06 13.05
C PRO A 532 -53.77 -97.15 14.24
N ASN A 533 -52.80 -96.43 14.80
CA ASN A 533 -52.93 -95.69 16.04
C ASN A 533 -53.19 -94.20 15.80
N PHE A 534 -52.50 -93.60 14.82
CA PHE A 534 -52.56 -92.17 14.53
C PHE A 534 -52.83 -91.91 13.05
N THR A 535 -53.40 -90.73 12.78
CA THR A 535 -53.58 -90.20 11.43
C THR A 535 -53.19 -88.74 11.42
N LEU A 536 -52.68 -88.25 10.30
CA LEU A 536 -52.35 -86.85 10.11
C LEU A 536 -53.38 -86.21 9.15
N ARG A 537 -53.77 -84.97 9.46
CA ARG A 537 -54.55 -84.13 8.55
C ARG A 537 -53.79 -82.83 8.32
N ASP A 538 -53.47 -82.56 7.06
CA ASP A 538 -52.97 -81.26 6.64
C ASP A 538 -54.11 -80.23 6.64
N ASN A 539 -53.91 -79.10 7.31
CA ASN A 539 -54.92 -78.04 7.42
C ASN A 539 -54.82 -77.01 6.29
N GLN A 540 -53.82 -77.11 5.40
CA GLN A 540 -53.57 -76.19 4.29
C GLN A 540 -53.28 -74.73 4.73
N ASP A 541 -52.93 -74.53 6.00
CA ASP A 541 -52.57 -73.24 6.59
C ASP A 541 -51.16 -73.27 7.21
N ASN A 542 -50.28 -74.11 6.65
CA ASN A 542 -48.95 -74.45 7.18
C ASN A 542 -48.96 -75.14 8.56
N THR A 543 -50.13 -75.58 9.04
CA THR A 543 -50.25 -76.42 10.22
C THR A 543 -50.79 -77.80 9.85
N ALA A 544 -50.46 -78.81 10.65
CA ALA A 544 -51.09 -80.13 10.54
C ALA A 544 -51.58 -80.64 11.89
N TRP A 545 -52.74 -81.28 11.87
CA TRP A 545 -53.35 -81.92 13.03
C TRP A 545 -52.98 -83.38 13.12
N ILE A 546 -52.42 -83.77 14.28
CA ILE A 546 -52.18 -85.16 14.63
C ILE A 546 -53.38 -85.67 15.42
N LEU A 547 -54.04 -86.70 14.88
CA LEU A 547 -55.30 -87.22 15.37
C LEU A 547 -55.18 -88.70 15.77
N THR A 548 -55.88 -89.11 16.81
CA THR A 548 -56.02 -90.54 17.16
C THR A 548 -56.91 -91.27 16.14
N ARG A 549 -56.50 -92.46 15.67
CA ARG A 549 -57.32 -93.32 14.80
C ARG A 549 -58.14 -94.34 15.59
N ARG A 550 -57.68 -94.68 16.80
CA ARG A 550 -58.35 -95.59 17.75
C ARG A 550 -58.48 -94.95 19.13
N GLY A 551 -59.34 -95.54 19.97
CA GLY A 551 -59.38 -95.28 21.41
C GLY A 551 -58.90 -96.49 22.22
N GLY A 552 -58.97 -96.41 23.54
CA GLY A 552 -58.55 -97.49 24.43
C GLY A 552 -57.04 -97.53 24.61
N TRP A 553 -56.45 -96.40 24.98
CA TRP A 553 -55.01 -96.27 25.20
C TRP A 553 -54.67 -96.76 26.61
N SER A 554 -53.61 -97.56 26.74
CA SER A 554 -53.17 -98.14 28.01
C SER A 554 -51.67 -98.00 28.16
N GLN A 555 -51.21 -97.46 29.28
CA GLN A 555 -49.78 -97.42 29.62
C GLN A 555 -49.16 -98.82 29.78
N GLN A 556 -49.98 -99.87 29.94
CA GLN A 556 -49.49 -101.25 30.09
C GLN A 556 -49.16 -101.92 28.74
N ASP A 557 -49.77 -101.47 27.64
CA ASP A 557 -49.58 -102.09 26.33
C ASP A 557 -48.35 -101.50 25.61
N GLN A 558 -48.34 -100.17 25.47
CA GLN A 558 -47.24 -99.43 24.84
C GLN A 558 -47.27 -97.97 25.31
N THR A 559 -46.15 -97.50 25.86
CA THR A 559 -46.04 -96.18 26.50
C THR A 559 -45.59 -95.07 25.56
N VAL A 560 -44.84 -95.41 24.51
CA VAL A 560 -44.25 -94.46 23.56
C VAL A 560 -44.48 -94.95 22.13
N PHE A 561 -44.93 -94.04 21.28
CA PHE A 561 -45.08 -94.23 19.84
C PHE A 561 -44.20 -93.24 19.09
N TYR A 562 -43.66 -93.67 17.96
CA TYR A 562 -42.90 -92.82 17.05
C TYR A 562 -43.70 -92.68 15.77
N LEU A 563 -44.05 -91.45 15.43
CA LEU A 563 -44.83 -91.12 14.24
C LEU A 563 -43.94 -90.31 13.27
N PRO A 564 -43.39 -90.94 12.22
CA PRO A 564 -42.63 -90.24 11.20
C PRO A 564 -43.57 -89.40 10.32
N ILE A 565 -43.34 -88.09 10.34
CA ILE A 565 -44.07 -87.08 9.59
C ILE A 565 -43.17 -86.63 8.44
N PHE A 566 -43.67 -86.78 7.23
CA PHE A 566 -43.03 -86.33 6.01
C PHE A 566 -43.53 -84.91 5.70
N ILE A 567 -42.60 -84.00 5.47
CA ILE A 567 -42.87 -82.58 5.21
C ILE A 567 -42.18 -82.24 3.91
N SER A 568 -42.89 -81.62 2.98
CA SER A 568 -42.31 -81.07 1.76
C SER A 568 -42.67 -79.61 1.62
N ASP A 569 -41.76 -78.84 1.06
CA ASP A 569 -42.07 -77.50 0.59
C ASP A 569 -42.94 -77.54 -0.68
N GLY A 570 -43.31 -76.36 -1.17
CA GLY A 570 -44.01 -76.18 -2.45
C GLY A 570 -43.14 -75.57 -3.54
N GLU A 571 -41.82 -75.47 -3.32
CA GLU A 571 -40.90 -74.74 -4.19
C GLU A 571 -40.13 -75.69 -5.10
N GLN A 572 -39.39 -75.17 -6.08
CA GLN A 572 -38.62 -75.98 -7.03
C GLN A 572 -37.13 -75.65 -6.86
N PRO A 573 -36.25 -76.65 -6.62
CA PRO A 573 -36.55 -78.07 -6.45
C PRO A 573 -37.26 -78.35 -5.13
N VAL A 574 -38.21 -79.30 -5.11
CA VAL A 574 -38.95 -79.63 -3.88
C VAL A 574 -38.00 -80.26 -2.87
N GLN A 575 -37.81 -79.61 -1.73
CA GLN A 575 -37.08 -80.14 -0.59
C GLN A 575 -38.03 -80.88 0.35
N THR A 576 -37.53 -81.96 0.94
CA THR A 576 -38.34 -82.83 1.80
C THR A 576 -37.57 -83.25 3.04
N SER A 577 -38.25 -83.25 4.19
CA SER A 577 -37.71 -83.76 5.44
C SER A 577 -38.64 -84.81 6.04
N THR A 578 -38.07 -85.69 6.87
CA THR A 578 -38.83 -86.61 7.71
C THR A 578 -38.51 -86.32 9.16
N SER A 579 -39.50 -85.82 9.90
CA SER A 579 -39.40 -85.54 11.33
C SER A 579 -40.20 -86.56 12.13
N THR A 580 -39.64 -87.12 13.19
CA THR A 580 -40.34 -88.12 14.01
C THR A 580 -40.97 -87.49 15.25
N LEU A 581 -42.29 -87.50 15.32
CA LEU A 581 -43.05 -87.07 16.50
C LEU A 581 -43.16 -88.21 17.50
N THR A 582 -42.67 -88.00 18.71
CA THR A 582 -42.74 -88.96 19.82
C THR A 582 -44.04 -88.74 20.59
N ILE A 583 -44.96 -89.71 20.58
CA ILE A 583 -46.25 -89.61 21.27
C ILE A 583 -46.22 -90.51 22.51
N ARG A 584 -46.36 -89.93 23.70
CA ARG A 584 -46.38 -90.67 24.97
C ARG A 584 -47.80 -90.85 25.50
N VAL A 585 -48.11 -92.03 26.01
CA VAL A 585 -49.40 -92.30 26.65
C VAL A 585 -49.36 -91.85 28.11
N CYS A 586 -50.27 -90.95 28.49
CA CYS A 586 -50.33 -90.38 29.84
C CYS A 586 -51.69 -90.62 30.50
N SER A 587 -51.69 -90.70 31.83
CA SER A 587 -52.91 -90.62 32.62
C SER A 587 -53.37 -89.16 32.67
N CYS A 588 -54.67 -88.93 32.56
CA CYS A 588 -55.27 -87.60 32.48
C CYS A 588 -56.48 -87.48 33.40
N ASP A 589 -56.80 -86.25 33.80
CA ASP A 589 -57.99 -85.92 34.59
C ASP A 589 -59.29 -85.98 33.74
N GLN A 590 -60.44 -85.68 34.36
CA GLN A 590 -61.74 -85.72 33.66
C GLN A 590 -61.89 -84.58 32.65
N GLU A 591 -61.10 -83.51 32.80
CA GLU A 591 -61.02 -82.37 31.90
C GLU A 591 -60.03 -82.59 30.74
N GLY A 592 -59.26 -83.68 30.74
CA GLY A 592 -58.31 -84.05 29.67
C GLY A 592 -56.90 -83.49 29.84
N ASN A 593 -56.56 -82.94 31.00
CA ASN A 593 -55.20 -82.48 31.30
C ASN A 593 -54.32 -83.65 31.75
N VAL A 594 -53.06 -83.63 31.32
CA VAL A 594 -52.05 -84.66 31.61
C VAL A 594 -51.66 -84.63 33.09
N MET A 595 -51.83 -85.74 33.80
CA MET A 595 -51.46 -85.91 35.21
C MET A 595 -50.12 -86.64 35.40
N SER A 596 -49.89 -87.74 34.68
CA SER A 596 -48.61 -88.49 34.75
C SER A 596 -48.32 -89.27 33.47
N CYS A 597 -47.10 -89.10 32.95
CA CYS A 597 -46.62 -89.75 31.71
C CYS A 597 -45.54 -90.83 31.93
N ASN A 598 -45.14 -91.07 33.19
CA ASN A 598 -44.07 -92.02 33.50
C ASN A 598 -44.66 -93.34 33.98
N ALA A 599 -44.34 -94.44 33.28
CA ALA A 599 -44.68 -95.81 33.70
C ALA A 599 -43.81 -96.33 34.85
N GLU A 600 -42.88 -95.54 35.38
CA GLU A 600 -42.12 -95.86 36.59
C GLU A 600 -41.94 -94.60 37.45
N ALA A 601 -42.83 -94.42 38.42
CA ALA A 601 -42.67 -93.41 39.47
C ALA A 601 -43.19 -93.91 40.81
N TYR A 602 -42.75 -95.10 41.26
CA TYR A 602 -42.76 -95.46 42.69
C TYR A 602 -41.61 -96.42 43.01
N SER A 603 -40.45 -95.85 43.32
CA SER A 603 -39.66 -96.18 44.52
C SER A 603 -38.39 -95.34 44.51
N LEU A 604 -38.34 -94.30 45.35
CA LEU A 604 -37.06 -93.83 45.87
C LEU A 604 -36.65 -94.84 46.94
N PRO A 605 -35.57 -95.63 46.77
CA PRO A 605 -34.97 -96.30 47.90
C PRO A 605 -34.35 -95.23 48.78
N ALA A 606 -34.54 -95.44 50.07
CA ALA A 606 -34.14 -94.55 51.12
C ALA A 606 -32.66 -94.13 51.09
N SER A 607 -32.45 -92.92 51.62
CA SER A 607 -31.29 -92.52 52.42
C SER A 607 -29.91 -92.67 51.77
N LEU A 608 -29.43 -91.58 51.17
CA LEU A 608 -27.99 -91.33 51.25
C LEU A 608 -27.62 -91.17 52.74
N SER A 609 -26.80 -92.08 53.24
CA SER A 609 -26.12 -91.94 54.53
C SER A 609 -25.46 -90.56 54.62
N ARG A 610 -25.43 -89.94 55.81
CA ARG A 610 -24.69 -88.68 56.04
C ARG A 610 -23.25 -88.74 55.50
N GLY A 611 -22.63 -89.92 55.47
CA GLY A 611 -21.32 -90.12 54.86
C GLY A 611 -21.29 -89.94 53.34
N ALA A 612 -22.32 -90.34 52.60
CA ALA A 612 -22.41 -90.16 51.16
C ALA A 612 -22.64 -88.69 50.78
N LEU A 613 -23.40 -87.95 51.60
CA LEU A 613 -23.65 -86.51 51.38
C LEU A 613 -22.39 -85.68 51.69
N ILE A 614 -21.61 -86.06 52.71
CA ILE A 614 -20.30 -85.48 53.00
C ILE A 614 -19.29 -85.83 51.89
N ALA A 615 -19.31 -87.05 51.35
CA ALA A 615 -18.43 -87.45 50.25
C ALA A 615 -18.74 -86.68 48.96
N ILE A 616 -20.01 -86.46 48.62
CA ILE A 616 -20.40 -85.66 47.44
C ILE A 616 -20.03 -84.20 47.63
N LEU A 617 -20.27 -83.60 48.80
CA LEU A 617 -19.84 -82.22 49.09
C LEU A 617 -18.31 -82.07 49.10
N ALA A 618 -17.57 -83.06 49.59
CA ALA A 618 -16.12 -83.07 49.52
C ALA A 618 -15.62 -83.20 48.08
N CYS A 619 -16.25 -84.04 47.25
CA CYS A 619 -15.94 -84.16 45.83
C CYS A 619 -16.20 -82.85 45.07
N ILE A 620 -17.32 -82.17 45.34
CA ILE A 620 -17.63 -80.86 44.73
C ILE A 620 -16.63 -79.80 45.18
N PHE A 621 -16.24 -79.78 46.47
CA PHE A 621 -15.23 -78.84 46.98
C PHE A 621 -13.84 -79.08 46.36
N VAL A 622 -13.42 -80.34 46.21
CA VAL A 622 -12.16 -80.69 45.53
C VAL A 622 -12.21 -80.30 44.04
N LEU A 623 -13.35 -80.48 43.37
CA LEU A 623 -13.55 -80.05 41.98
C LEU A 623 -13.45 -78.52 41.84
N LEU A 624 -14.02 -77.77 42.78
CA LEU A 624 -13.97 -76.30 42.80
C LEU A 624 -12.54 -75.79 43.05
N VAL A 625 -11.79 -76.43 43.95
CA VAL A 625 -10.37 -76.12 44.17
C VAL A 625 -9.53 -76.46 42.93
N MET A 626 -9.80 -77.58 42.26
CA MET A 626 -9.11 -77.97 41.01
C MET A 626 -9.40 -77.01 39.86
N ILE A 627 -10.64 -76.52 39.73
CA ILE A 627 -11.02 -75.52 38.71
C ILE A 627 -10.35 -74.17 39.01
N LEU A 628 -10.34 -73.72 40.27
CA LEU A 628 -9.63 -72.50 40.67
C LEU A 628 -8.11 -72.61 40.47
N LEU A 629 -7.53 -73.78 40.72
CA LEU A 629 -6.11 -74.07 40.47
C LEU A 629 -5.81 -74.11 38.96
N MET A 630 -6.70 -74.67 38.14
CA MET A 630 -6.57 -74.65 36.67
C MET A 630 -6.65 -73.24 36.09
N LEU A 631 -7.53 -72.38 36.61
CA LEU A 631 -7.66 -70.99 36.19
C LEU A 631 -6.43 -70.16 36.62
N SER A 632 -5.89 -70.40 37.81
CA SER A 632 -4.63 -69.79 38.29
C SER A 632 -3.38 -70.27 37.53
N LEU A 633 -3.37 -71.52 37.05
CA LEU A 633 -2.27 -72.06 36.26
C LEU A 633 -2.37 -71.68 34.76
N ARG A 634 -3.55 -71.29 34.27
CA ARG A 634 -3.76 -70.78 32.90
C ARG A 634 -3.26 -69.35 32.71
N THR A 635 -3.22 -68.52 33.76
CA THR A 635 -2.72 -67.15 33.68
C THR A 635 -1.18 -67.05 33.67
N HIS A 636 -0.45 -68.13 33.99
CA HIS A 636 1.01 -68.11 34.14
C HIS A 636 1.81 -68.97 33.15
N ARG A 637 1.20 -69.48 32.07
CA ARG A 637 1.95 -70.20 31.02
C ARG A 637 1.53 -69.76 29.62
N LYS A 638 2.23 -68.76 29.09
CA LYS A 638 3.02 -68.80 27.83
C LYS A 638 3.36 -67.39 27.32
N LYS A 639 4.62 -66.99 27.48
CA LYS A 639 5.45 -66.39 26.41
C LYS A 639 6.72 -67.25 26.31
N PRO A 640 7.19 -67.59 25.10
CA PRO A 640 8.48 -67.05 24.62
C PRO A 640 8.46 -66.76 23.09
N TYR A 641 8.93 -65.61 22.58
CA TYR A 641 10.30 -65.08 22.33
C TYR A 641 10.96 -65.54 21.01
N LEU A 642 11.44 -64.54 20.23
CA LEU A 642 12.66 -64.40 19.38
C LEU A 642 12.37 -63.34 18.28
N CYS A 643 13.17 -62.32 17.94
CA CYS A 643 14.47 -61.78 18.38
C CYS A 643 14.60 -60.30 17.94
N ASP A 644 15.37 -59.54 18.75
CA ASP A 644 16.16 -58.31 18.54
C ASP A 644 16.82 -58.15 17.15
N GLU A 645 17.33 -56.99 16.68
CA GLU A 645 17.84 -55.73 17.29
C GLU A 645 17.85 -54.68 16.13
N GLU A 646 17.82 -53.35 16.29
CA GLU A 646 18.84 -52.50 16.91
C GLU A 646 18.38 -51.01 16.96
N GLU A 647 19.06 -50.22 17.77
CA GLU A 647 18.67 -48.99 18.47
C GLU A 647 18.77 -47.65 17.70
N ASN A 648 17.98 -46.64 18.11
CA ASN A 648 18.44 -45.35 18.69
C ASN A 648 17.23 -44.40 18.91
N VAL A 649 16.78 -44.10 20.14
CA VAL A 649 17.28 -43.07 21.07
C VAL A 649 16.78 -41.65 20.74
N HIS A 650 15.71 -41.23 21.44
CA HIS A 650 15.50 -39.95 22.17
C HIS A 650 14.05 -39.44 22.12
N GLU A 651 13.30 -39.72 23.19
CA GLU A 651 12.27 -38.80 23.69
C GLU A 651 12.79 -38.13 24.96
N ASN A 652 12.92 -36.80 24.90
CA ASN A 652 12.62 -35.86 25.98
C ASN A 652 13.08 -34.47 25.54
N ILE A 653 12.15 -33.60 25.17
CA ILE A 653 12.21 -32.17 25.49
C ILE A 653 10.78 -31.68 25.73
N VAL A 654 10.61 -31.20 26.96
CA VAL A 654 9.53 -30.39 27.48
C VAL A 654 9.75 -28.93 27.03
N ARG A 655 8.69 -28.28 26.53
CA ARG A 655 8.40 -26.83 26.62
C ARG A 655 6.85 -26.72 26.55
N TYR A 656 6.11 -26.37 27.61
CA TYR A 656 5.95 -25.03 28.20
C TYR A 656 5.91 -23.97 27.09
N ASP A 657 4.76 -23.45 26.65
CA ASP A 657 3.69 -22.87 27.47
C ASP A 657 2.31 -23.05 26.80
N ASP A 658 1.39 -23.76 27.47
CA ASP A 658 -0.05 -23.53 27.36
C ASP A 658 -0.73 -24.11 28.62
N GLU A 659 -1.65 -23.31 29.19
CA GLU A 659 -2.44 -23.51 30.42
C GLU A 659 -1.65 -23.43 31.74
N GLY A 660 -1.99 -22.60 32.74
CA GLY A 660 -3.18 -21.82 32.98
C GLY A 660 -3.22 -21.47 34.47
N GLY A 661 -3.42 -20.21 34.78
CA GLY A 661 -3.85 -19.70 36.08
C GLY A 661 -4.61 -18.41 35.76
N GLY A 662 -5.89 -18.27 36.03
CA GLY A 662 -6.56 -18.65 37.26
C GLY A 662 -6.99 -17.34 37.91
N GLU A 663 -8.19 -16.92 37.50
CA GLU A 663 -9.22 -16.19 38.26
C GLU A 663 -8.94 -14.77 38.81
N GLU A 664 -9.88 -13.88 38.42
CA GLU A 664 -10.59 -12.90 39.28
C GLU A 664 -9.77 -11.68 39.74
N ASP A 665 -10.08 -10.43 39.38
CA ASP A 665 -11.39 -9.80 39.51
C ASP A 665 -11.49 -8.45 38.77
N THR A 666 -12.67 -8.21 38.16
CA THR A 666 -13.42 -6.94 38.09
C THR A 666 -12.83 -5.73 37.32
N GLU A 667 -13.54 -4.97 36.49
CA GLU A 667 -14.96 -4.88 36.13
C GLU A 667 -15.07 -3.92 34.91
N ALA A 668 -15.96 -4.26 33.96
CA ALA A 668 -16.98 -3.39 33.35
C ALA A 668 -16.54 -2.13 32.54
N PHE A 669 -17.04 -1.76 31.36
CA PHE A 669 -18.18 -2.07 30.48
C PHE A 669 -17.68 -1.82 29.03
N ASP A 670 -17.94 -2.68 28.02
CA ASP A 670 -19.09 -2.65 27.08
C ASP A 670 -19.39 -1.21 26.54
N ILE A 671 -19.51 -0.88 25.25
CA ILE A 671 -20.08 -1.62 24.12
C ILE A 671 -19.53 -1.01 22.81
N ALA A 672 -19.33 -1.90 21.83
CA ALA A 672 -19.43 -1.68 20.38
C ALA A 672 -20.44 -0.59 19.95
N ALA A 673 -20.43 0.01 18.76
CA ALA A 673 -19.62 -0.04 17.55
C ALA A 673 -20.11 1.11 16.65
N MET A 674 -19.32 1.42 15.61
CA MET A 674 -19.75 1.80 14.24
C MET A 674 -21.01 2.67 14.06
N TRP A 675 -20.86 3.88 13.49
CA TRP A 675 -21.05 4.12 12.05
C TRP A 675 -21.06 5.63 11.70
N ASN A 676 -20.65 5.87 10.45
CA ASN A 676 -20.67 7.08 9.63
C ASN A 676 -22.15 7.53 9.31
N PRO A 677 -22.46 8.50 8.43
CA PRO A 677 -22.22 9.96 8.34
C PRO A 677 -23.54 10.81 8.23
N ARG A 678 -23.39 12.14 8.05
CA ARG A 678 -24.29 13.17 7.43
C ARG A 678 -25.37 13.92 8.25
N GLU A 679 -25.13 15.25 8.29
CA GLU A 679 -26.02 16.40 7.99
C GLU A 679 -27.47 16.47 8.51
N ALA A 680 -27.78 17.49 9.34
CA ALA A 680 -28.58 18.69 8.97
C ALA A 680 -29.33 19.37 10.15
N HIS A 681 -29.09 20.70 10.33
CA HIS A 681 -30.05 21.79 10.64
C HIS A 681 -30.85 21.73 11.99
N HIS A 682 -31.09 22.76 12.83
CA HIS A 682 -31.09 24.23 12.73
C HIS A 682 -31.39 24.88 14.13
N HIS A 683 -30.87 26.10 14.38
CA HIS A 683 -31.45 27.23 15.18
C HIS A 683 -31.53 27.12 16.73
N LEU A 684 -31.35 28.14 17.59
CA LEU A 684 -31.23 29.62 17.52
C LEU A 684 -30.67 30.14 18.87
N GLY A 685 -29.81 31.18 18.91
CA GLY A 685 -29.37 31.80 20.17
C GLY A 685 -28.41 33.00 20.03
N LYS A 686 -28.95 34.12 19.52
CA LYS A 686 -28.51 35.55 19.52
C LYS A 686 -27.20 35.96 20.23
N MET A 687 -26.30 36.62 19.47
CA MET A 687 -25.91 38.06 19.47
C MET A 687 -25.29 38.59 20.78
N ARG A 688 -24.16 39.31 20.79
CA ARG A 688 -23.73 40.47 19.98
C ARG A 688 -22.20 40.68 20.25
N GLN A 689 -21.31 40.80 19.25
CA GLN A 689 -20.84 42.05 18.59
C GLN A 689 -20.10 42.96 19.61
N ASP A 690 -18.88 43.45 19.41
CA ASP A 690 -18.27 44.25 18.34
C ASP A 690 -16.79 44.48 18.81
N MET A 691 -15.75 44.85 18.06
CA MET A 691 -15.63 45.50 16.76
C MET A 691 -14.18 45.34 16.24
N LEU A 692 -14.09 45.03 14.94
CA LEU A 692 -13.05 45.32 13.93
C LEU A 692 -12.86 46.87 13.77
N PRO A 693 -12.08 47.47 12.81
CA PRO A 693 -11.58 46.92 11.52
C PRO A 693 -10.13 47.33 11.07
N GLU A 694 -9.43 46.70 10.09
CA GLU A 694 -9.75 46.27 8.69
C GLU A 694 -9.63 47.49 7.70
N ILE A 695 -9.22 47.45 6.41
CA ILE A 695 -9.34 46.47 5.31
C ILE A 695 -8.34 46.76 4.14
N GLU A 696 -7.91 45.67 3.50
CA GLU A 696 -7.60 45.36 2.08
C GLU A 696 -8.22 46.25 0.94
N SER A 697 -7.59 46.41 -0.24
CA SER A 697 -7.67 45.58 -1.48
C SER A 697 -9.09 45.49 -2.10
N LEU A 698 -9.40 45.54 -3.41
CA LEU A 698 -8.69 45.36 -4.68
C LEU A 698 -9.64 45.69 -5.89
N SER A 699 -9.07 46.13 -7.03
CA SER A 699 -9.51 45.83 -8.44
C SER A 699 -10.84 46.41 -8.99
N ARG A 700 -11.14 46.60 -10.29
CA ARG A 700 -10.50 46.61 -11.63
C ARG A 700 -11.56 47.06 -12.67
N TYR A 701 -11.09 47.54 -13.84
CA TYR A 701 -11.73 47.61 -15.20
C TYR A 701 -12.82 48.70 -15.48
N VAL A 702 -12.67 49.73 -16.35
CA VAL A 702 -12.43 49.89 -17.85
C VAL A 702 -13.76 49.73 -18.67
N PRO A 703 -14.05 50.37 -19.86
CA PRO A 703 -13.38 51.40 -20.72
C PRO A 703 -14.28 52.57 -21.29
N GLN A 704 -13.64 53.47 -22.08
CA GLN A 704 -13.99 53.94 -23.46
C GLN A 704 -14.52 55.39 -23.78
N ALA A 705 -13.67 56.08 -24.57
CA ALA A 705 -13.87 56.78 -25.87
C ALA A 705 -14.55 58.17 -26.06
N CYS A 706 -13.72 59.08 -26.65
CA CYS A 706 -13.93 60.08 -27.72
C CYS A 706 -14.81 61.33 -27.42
N VAL A 707 -14.54 62.56 -27.89
CA VAL A 707 -14.29 63.04 -29.27
C VAL A 707 -13.69 64.49 -29.30
N MET A 708 -12.71 64.67 -30.20
CA MET A 708 -12.30 65.80 -31.09
C MET A 708 -12.58 67.30 -30.82
N GLY A 709 -11.53 68.07 -31.13
CA GLY A 709 -11.54 69.38 -31.83
C GLY A 709 -10.49 70.34 -31.25
N GLY A 710 -9.52 70.94 -31.95
CA GLY A 710 -9.19 71.08 -33.37
C GLY A 710 -8.42 72.41 -33.53
N GLY A 711 -7.34 72.43 -34.33
CA GLY A 711 -6.59 73.64 -34.72
C GLY A 711 -5.22 73.77 -34.04
N SER A 712 -4.12 73.35 -34.69
CA SER A 712 -3.32 74.13 -35.66
C SER A 712 -2.35 75.11 -34.96
N GLY A 713 -1.04 74.87 -35.12
CA GLY A 713 0.00 75.86 -34.85
C GLY A 713 1.23 75.32 -34.13
N ASP A 714 2.26 75.03 -34.92
CA ASP A 714 3.70 75.05 -34.57
C ASP A 714 4.25 74.10 -33.50
N SER A 715 4.73 72.98 -34.04
CA SER A 715 5.79 72.12 -33.55
C SER A 715 7.07 72.90 -33.24
N ASN A 716 7.36 73.07 -31.95
CA ASN A 716 8.73 73.16 -31.48
C ASN A 716 8.78 72.68 -30.03
N VAL A 717 9.70 71.74 -29.71
CA VAL A 717 9.90 71.22 -28.33
C VAL A 717 10.14 72.39 -27.36
N HIS A 718 10.75 73.47 -27.86
CA HIS A 718 10.95 74.73 -27.16
C HIS A 718 9.64 75.41 -26.70
N GLY A 719 8.54 75.32 -27.46
CA GLY A 719 7.25 75.92 -27.10
C GLY A 719 6.49 75.10 -26.05
N TYR A 720 6.58 73.77 -26.14
CA TYR A 720 6.05 72.86 -25.12
C TYR A 720 6.80 73.00 -23.78
N VAL A 721 8.13 73.13 -23.84
CA VAL A 721 8.98 73.37 -22.66
C VAL A 721 8.69 74.74 -22.04
N LEU A 722 8.54 75.81 -22.84
CA LEU A 722 8.15 77.13 -22.32
C LEU A 722 6.76 77.14 -21.69
N ALA A 723 5.79 76.42 -22.27
CA ALA A 723 4.44 76.30 -21.71
C ALA A 723 4.45 75.53 -20.37
N LYS A 724 5.29 74.49 -20.24
CA LYS A 724 5.48 73.78 -18.97
C LYS A 724 6.31 74.55 -17.95
N LEU A 725 7.23 75.41 -18.39
CA LEU A 725 8.00 76.32 -17.53
C LEU A 725 7.08 77.39 -16.94
N LEU A 726 6.21 77.99 -17.77
CA LEU A 726 5.24 79.00 -17.33
C LEU A 726 4.13 78.41 -16.44
N GLU A 727 3.86 77.11 -16.54
CA GLU A 727 2.92 76.39 -15.67
C GLU A 727 3.56 76.03 -14.32
N ALA A 728 4.90 75.87 -14.27
CA ALA A 728 5.68 75.64 -13.06
C ALA A 728 6.04 76.95 -12.31
N ASP A 729 6.30 78.04 -13.04
CA ASP A 729 6.61 79.37 -12.46
C ASP A 729 5.37 80.06 -11.84
N VAL A 730 4.17 79.55 -12.12
CA VAL A 730 2.88 80.10 -11.65
C VAL A 730 2.19 79.16 -10.65
N ASP A 731 2.85 78.06 -10.27
CA ASP A 731 2.40 77.15 -9.20
C ASP A 731 2.68 77.76 -7.82
N PRO A 732 1.64 78.17 -7.05
CA PRO A 732 1.80 78.77 -5.72
C PRO A 732 2.30 77.78 -4.65
N CYS A 733 2.41 76.50 -4.99
CA CYS A 733 2.84 75.42 -4.10
C CYS A 733 4.16 74.78 -4.52
N ALA A 734 4.86 75.31 -5.54
CA ALA A 734 6.18 74.84 -5.93
C ALA A 734 7.27 75.38 -4.97
N PRO A 735 8.15 74.52 -4.42
CA PRO A 735 9.29 74.96 -3.65
C PRO A 735 10.34 75.64 -4.56
N PRO A 736 11.01 76.72 -4.13
CA PRO A 736 11.98 77.43 -4.96
C PRO A 736 13.22 76.55 -5.22
N TYR A 737 13.59 76.38 -6.49
CA TYR A 737 14.85 75.77 -6.90
C TYR A 737 15.99 76.80 -6.82
N ASP A 738 17.08 76.41 -6.17
CA ASP A 738 18.31 77.19 -6.04
C ASP A 738 19.28 76.79 -7.16
N SER A 739 19.73 77.77 -7.95
CA SER A 739 20.72 77.59 -9.01
C SER A 739 22.09 78.00 -8.47
N LEU A 740 22.88 77.03 -8.02
CA LEU A 740 24.30 77.23 -7.72
C LEU A 740 25.14 76.13 -8.37
N GLN A 741 25.80 76.50 -9.47
CA GLN A 741 27.05 75.88 -9.89
C GLN A 741 28.15 76.37 -8.94
N THR A 742 28.80 75.44 -8.25
CA THR A 742 30.09 75.68 -7.58
C THR A 742 31.16 74.85 -8.27
N TYR A 743 32.15 75.53 -8.83
CA TYR A 743 33.42 74.92 -9.21
C TYR A 743 34.22 74.65 -7.94
N ALA A 744 34.59 73.39 -7.70
CA ALA A 744 35.59 73.05 -6.70
C ALA A 744 36.99 73.24 -7.30
N TYR A 745 37.89 73.76 -6.48
CA TYR A 745 39.32 73.91 -6.75
C TYR A 745 39.99 72.54 -6.67
N GLU A 746 40.39 71.98 -7.82
CA GLU A 746 41.30 70.83 -7.88
C GLU A 746 42.74 71.35 -7.73
N GLY A 747 43.46 70.83 -6.72
CA GLY A 747 44.82 71.21 -6.43
C GLY A 747 45.81 70.92 -7.57
N GLU A 748 47.02 71.47 -7.44
CA GLU A 748 48.09 71.27 -8.40
C GLU A 748 48.61 69.83 -8.40
N GLY A 749 48.64 69.22 -9.59
CA GLY A 749 49.53 68.10 -9.90
C GLY A 749 48.85 66.74 -10.05
N SER A 750 48.31 66.46 -11.23
CA SER A 750 48.35 65.12 -11.80
C SER A 750 48.62 65.22 -13.30
N VAL A 751 49.70 64.56 -13.73
CA VAL A 751 50.17 64.51 -15.11
C VAL A 751 49.45 63.35 -15.78
N ALA A 752 48.28 63.61 -16.34
CA ALA A 752 47.63 62.70 -17.28
C ALA A 752 46.86 63.53 -18.31
N GLU A 753 47.33 63.47 -19.56
CA GLU A 753 46.69 64.07 -20.72
C GLU A 753 45.26 63.52 -20.84
N SER A 754 44.27 64.39 -20.67
CA SER A 754 42.86 64.06 -20.90
C SER A 754 42.54 64.17 -22.39
N LEU A 755 42.20 63.01 -22.95
CA LEU A 755 41.63 62.83 -24.27
C LEU A 755 40.26 63.51 -24.36
N SER A 756 40.17 64.51 -25.23
CA SER A 756 38.89 65.03 -25.70
C SER A 756 38.28 64.03 -26.69
N SER A 757 37.11 63.48 -26.36
CA SER A 757 36.22 62.84 -27.33
C SER A 757 35.01 63.73 -27.53
N LEU A 758 34.87 64.27 -28.75
CA LEU A 758 33.61 64.41 -29.49
C LEU A 758 33.89 65.21 -30.78
N GLN A 759 34.13 64.48 -31.87
CA GLN A 759 33.51 64.86 -33.14
C GLN A 759 33.38 63.63 -34.05
N SER A 760 32.12 63.38 -34.42
CA SER A 760 31.70 62.38 -35.39
C SER A 760 32.36 62.62 -36.75
N GLY A 761 32.91 61.57 -37.34
CA GLY A 761 33.30 61.53 -38.74
C GLY A 761 33.02 60.13 -39.29
N THR A 762 31.94 60.01 -40.03
CA THR A 762 31.61 58.87 -40.88
C THR A 762 32.72 58.63 -41.90
N SER A 763 33.29 57.42 -41.96
CA SER A 763 33.60 56.69 -43.20
C SER A 763 34.37 55.40 -42.92
N ASN A 764 33.91 54.30 -43.53
CA ASN A 764 34.67 53.08 -43.79
C ASN A 764 36.12 53.40 -44.24
N THR A 765 37.11 52.70 -43.68
CA THR A 765 37.99 51.71 -44.37
C THR A 765 39.21 51.33 -43.50
N ASP A 766 39.60 50.06 -43.63
CA ASP A 766 40.91 49.45 -43.38
C ASP A 766 41.28 48.98 -41.95
N HIS A 767 41.08 47.68 -41.71
CA HIS A 767 41.75 46.91 -40.66
C HIS A 767 42.94 46.16 -41.26
N GLU A 768 44.15 46.56 -40.86
CA GLU A 768 45.43 45.93 -41.24
C GLU A 768 45.83 44.93 -40.13
N TYR A 769 46.02 43.65 -40.47
CA TYR A 769 46.22 42.53 -39.52
C TYR A 769 47.66 41.96 -39.52
N ASP A 770 48.62 42.70 -40.08
CA ASP A 770 49.99 42.23 -40.31
C ASP A 770 50.77 41.92 -39.03
N TYR A 771 50.38 42.52 -37.90
CA TYR A 771 51.01 42.30 -36.59
C TYR A 771 50.80 40.89 -36.02
N LEU A 772 49.87 40.09 -36.57
CA LEU A 772 49.59 38.73 -36.10
C LEU A 772 50.75 37.75 -36.38
N ASN A 773 51.67 38.09 -37.27
CA ASN A 773 52.87 37.30 -37.53
C ASN A 773 53.91 37.37 -36.39
N ASP A 774 53.91 38.46 -35.62
CA ASP A 774 54.93 38.69 -34.58
C ASP A 774 54.61 37.99 -33.25
N TRP A 775 53.42 37.40 -33.13
CA TRP A 775 52.92 36.85 -31.86
C TRP A 775 53.35 35.40 -31.61
N GLY A 776 54.15 34.84 -32.52
CA GLY A 776 54.78 33.54 -32.38
C GLY A 776 53.93 32.37 -32.89
N PRO A 777 54.50 31.15 -32.92
CA PRO A 777 54.00 30.02 -33.72
C PRO A 777 52.61 29.50 -33.33
N ARG A 778 52.11 29.89 -32.15
CA ARG A 778 50.78 29.50 -31.64
C ARG A 778 49.63 30.25 -32.32
N PHE A 779 49.92 31.40 -32.95
CA PHE A 779 48.94 32.26 -33.62
C PHE A 779 48.94 32.11 -35.14
N LYS A 780 49.74 31.18 -35.69
CA LYS A 780 49.86 30.90 -37.13
C LYS A 780 48.52 30.56 -37.78
N LYS A 781 47.68 29.79 -37.10
CA LYS A 781 46.33 29.42 -37.56
C LYS A 781 45.35 30.60 -37.59
N LEU A 782 45.62 31.64 -36.79
CA LEU A 782 44.84 32.88 -36.77
C LEU A 782 45.28 33.80 -37.92
N ALA A 783 46.59 33.94 -38.16
CA ALA A 783 47.13 34.67 -39.31
C ALA A 783 46.67 34.08 -40.65
N GLU A 784 46.60 32.75 -40.75
CA GLU A 784 46.04 32.03 -41.91
C GLU A 784 44.55 32.34 -42.17
N MET A 785 43.76 32.54 -41.11
CA MET A 785 42.32 32.80 -41.22
C MET A 785 42.00 34.21 -41.74
N TYR A 786 42.92 35.17 -41.53
CA TYR A 786 42.79 36.56 -41.96
C TYR A 786 43.62 36.90 -43.21
N GLY A 787 44.17 35.89 -43.90
CA GLY A 787 44.78 36.04 -45.23
C GLY A 787 46.19 36.63 -45.27
N VAL A 788 46.88 36.69 -44.13
CA VAL A 788 48.25 37.23 -44.05
C VAL A 788 49.25 36.11 -44.36
N LEU A 789 49.85 36.12 -45.56
CA LEU A 789 50.77 35.09 -46.06
C LEU A 789 52.25 35.48 -45.88
N GLU A 790 53.09 34.49 -45.56
CA GLU A 790 54.55 34.59 -45.47
C GLU A 790 55.17 35.11 -46.78
N THR A 791 55.83 36.29 -46.73
CA THR A 791 56.77 36.68 -47.78
C THR A 791 58.05 35.86 -47.63
N ASN A 792 58.22 34.89 -48.53
CA ASN A 792 59.45 34.11 -48.69
C ASN A 792 60.69 35.00 -48.94
N SER A 793 61.83 34.52 -48.42
CA SER A 793 63.25 34.71 -48.85
C SER A 793 64.16 35.53 -47.91
N PRO A 794 65.48 35.26 -47.85
CA PRO A 794 66.13 34.30 -46.94
C PRO A 794 67.28 34.97 -46.15
N PRO A 795 68.12 34.26 -45.37
CA PRO A 795 68.84 34.83 -44.24
C PRO A 795 70.12 35.57 -44.66
N MET A 796 70.47 36.62 -43.93
CA MET A 796 71.86 37.05 -43.86
C MET A 796 72.36 37.12 -42.41
N TRP A 797 73.16 36.08 -42.09
CA TRP A 797 74.31 35.99 -41.18
C TRP A 797 74.15 36.44 -39.73
#